data_AF-A0AAE4C327-F1
#
_entry.id   AF-A0AAE4C327-F1
#
_cell.length_a   1.000
_cell.length_b   1.000
_cell.length_c   1.000
_cell.angle_alpha   90.00
_cell.angle_beta   90.00
_cell.angle_gamma   90.00
#
_symmetry.space_group_name_H-M   'P 1'
#
loop_
_entity.id
_entity.type
_entity.pdbx_description
1 polymer ?
#
loop_
_entity_poly.entity_id
_entity_poly.type
_entity_poly.pdbx_seq_one_letter_code
_entity_poly.pdbx_strand_id
1 'polypeptide(L)'
;MTSEKERLQDSKWKNWGPYVSNRQWGNVREDYSSNGNAWNFTNHNNAESYAYRWGEEGIAGISDVKQLFCFAFSFWNKKDKIVKERFFGLSNPQGNHGEDIKEIFYYLDNTPTHSYMKMVYKYPINAFPYDDLVTENGRRSKKEPEYEIFDTGIFNNDEYFDIFIEYCKADHNDILARVTVCNRSQHAAPIVVAPTAWFRNNWKWGYNTYRGEMHTSHDGSISIGHDSISIKKLYSRNGNAQSVFCDNETNTSKLYGAPKTENTYFKDGINDFIIHQGDTVNPERRGTKASFLIDEFIESGQCKIFEFRLCPDETDEPFQSFDEIFNTRKTEAEEFYHEIQNDTTDEDERNVQRQAFAGLLWNKQFYHYNIGKWLKGDPNFEAPRNFNEYVRNTEWNHLHNKDIISMPDKWEYPWYATWDLAFHCVPLSMIDAEFAKGQLLLLTKEWYMHPNGQLPAYEWNMSDVNPPVHAWSCFRVFKIDEKNNGKPDLLFLEKVFQKLLLNFTWWVNRKDKNGKNIFGGGFLGLDNIGAFDRNMDLKDGQHLEQADGTSWMAMYALNMMRIAMELAQYYQVYEDMAIKFFEHYLYIAEAMENLGEGTKGLWNEEDGFFYDVLQLGNGDSVSLRLRSIVGLIPLFAVEIVDHRLLEKMPNFRSRMEWILKNKPELTKLVSHWDEEGHGRKHLMSILRKNRLTKVLTRMLDEKEFLSSYGIRAMSKVYEENPFVFSVHGRENMVYYTPAESDSRMFGGNSNWRGPIWFPINFLIVESLQRFHYYYGNSLKVEFPTGSGDKKNLDEVAQNISKRLCSIFLKDEHGQRAFNGGNPKFNYDEHFRDYITFFEYFHGDNGRGVGASHQTGWTATVAKLIKPRLTF
;
A
#
# COMPACT_ATOMS: atom_id res chain seq x y z
N MET A 1 -22.10 8.36 -20.44
CA MET A 1 -21.22 7.44 -19.71
C MET A 1 -19.99 7.27 -20.59
N THR A 2 -18.79 7.47 -20.08
CA THR A 2 -17.55 7.31 -20.85
C THR A 2 -17.33 5.85 -21.26
N SER A 3 -16.60 5.59 -22.36
CA SER A 3 -16.36 4.21 -22.83
C SER A 3 -15.67 3.33 -21.78
N GLU A 4 -14.81 3.91 -20.95
CA GLU A 4 -14.18 3.19 -19.85
C GLU A 4 -15.18 2.73 -18.78
N LYS A 5 -16.19 3.57 -18.46
CA LYS A 5 -17.27 3.19 -17.52
C LYS A 5 -18.17 2.09 -18.08
N GLU A 6 -18.36 2.03 -19.38
CA GLU A 6 -19.07 0.93 -20.05
C GLU A 6 -18.27 -0.37 -19.94
N ARG A 7 -16.95 -0.33 -20.21
CA ARG A 7 -16.06 -1.51 -20.03
C ARG A 7 -16.01 -2.00 -18.59
N LEU A 8 -16.05 -1.10 -17.63
CA LEU A 8 -16.07 -1.45 -16.21
C LEU A 8 -17.23 -2.39 -15.84
N GLN A 9 -18.33 -2.40 -16.61
CA GLN A 9 -19.45 -3.33 -16.41
C GLN A 9 -19.17 -4.76 -16.89
N ASP A 10 -18.12 -4.98 -17.70
CA ASP A 10 -17.66 -6.31 -18.11
C ASP A 10 -16.34 -6.68 -17.43
N SER A 11 -16.45 -7.54 -16.41
CA SER A 11 -15.32 -8.08 -15.66
C SER A 11 -14.21 -8.71 -16.51
N LYS A 12 -14.51 -9.17 -17.75
CA LYS A 12 -13.52 -9.77 -18.65
C LYS A 12 -12.43 -8.81 -19.07
N TRP A 13 -12.68 -7.50 -19.08
CA TRP A 13 -11.60 -6.54 -19.35
C TRP A 13 -10.49 -6.61 -18.31
N LYS A 14 -10.80 -7.00 -17.06
CA LYS A 14 -9.82 -7.15 -15.99
C LYS A 14 -9.09 -8.50 -16.02
N ASN A 15 -9.35 -9.37 -17.01
CA ASN A 15 -8.66 -10.67 -17.14
C ASN A 15 -7.15 -10.53 -17.33
N TRP A 16 -6.70 -9.42 -17.91
CA TRP A 16 -5.29 -9.06 -18.07
C TRP A 16 -5.03 -7.71 -17.39
N GLY A 17 -3.88 -7.56 -16.77
CA GLY A 17 -3.50 -6.31 -16.12
C GLY A 17 -2.06 -6.36 -15.59
N PRO A 18 -1.61 -5.30 -14.90
CA PRO A 18 -0.23 -5.15 -14.43
C PRO A 18 0.05 -6.00 -13.18
N TYR A 19 -0.40 -7.26 -13.18
CA TYR A 19 -0.47 -8.16 -12.03
C TYR A 19 0.85 -8.86 -11.71
N VAL A 20 1.89 -8.65 -12.51
CA VAL A 20 3.24 -9.12 -12.23
C VAL A 20 3.90 -8.20 -11.21
N SER A 21 4.61 -8.79 -10.25
CA SER A 21 5.30 -8.03 -9.19
C SER A 21 6.54 -7.31 -9.75
N ASN A 22 7.01 -6.27 -9.06
CA ASN A 22 8.31 -5.67 -9.39
C ASN A 22 9.45 -6.40 -8.66
N ARG A 23 9.15 -7.12 -7.56
CA ARG A 23 10.09 -7.97 -6.82
C ARG A 23 9.43 -9.23 -6.27
N GLN A 24 9.98 -10.39 -6.60
CA GLN A 24 9.58 -11.69 -6.06
C GLN A 24 10.66 -12.33 -5.16
N TRP A 25 11.94 -11.99 -5.34
CA TRP A 25 13.03 -12.44 -4.46
C TRP A 25 12.92 -11.81 -3.05
N GLY A 26 13.44 -12.51 -2.04
CA GLY A 26 13.47 -12.04 -0.65
C GLY A 26 12.13 -12.08 0.09
N ASN A 27 11.10 -12.70 -0.47
CA ASN A 27 9.77 -12.81 0.13
C ASN A 27 9.61 -14.09 0.97
N VAL A 28 8.74 -14.05 2.00
CA VAL A 28 8.51 -15.21 2.90
C VAL A 28 7.89 -16.37 2.15
N ARG A 29 6.97 -16.10 1.22
CA ARG A 29 6.34 -17.14 0.40
C ARG A 29 7.35 -17.91 -0.45
N GLU A 30 8.46 -17.30 -0.85
CA GLU A 30 9.54 -17.95 -1.61
C GLU A 30 10.68 -18.46 -0.71
N ASP A 31 10.55 -18.38 0.62
CA ASP A 31 11.56 -18.82 1.57
C ASP A 31 11.45 -20.33 1.86
N TYR A 32 12.42 -21.09 1.35
CA TYR A 32 12.62 -22.51 1.65
C TYR A 32 13.95 -22.75 2.40
N SER A 33 14.52 -21.71 3.01
CA SER A 33 15.71 -21.86 3.86
C SER A 33 15.38 -22.60 5.16
N SER A 34 16.40 -23.25 5.73
CA SER A 34 16.29 -23.95 7.02
C SER A 34 16.30 -23.00 8.23
N ASN A 35 16.71 -21.75 8.04
CA ASN A 35 16.88 -20.74 9.09
C ASN A 35 15.93 -19.53 8.96
N GLY A 36 14.96 -19.59 8.05
CA GLY A 36 13.98 -18.52 7.85
C GLY A 36 14.55 -17.22 7.27
N ASN A 37 15.72 -17.27 6.61
CA ASN A 37 16.37 -16.13 5.97
C ASN A 37 15.92 -16.00 4.51
N ALA A 38 14.72 -15.46 4.31
CA ALA A 38 14.14 -15.21 2.99
C ALA A 38 15.06 -14.39 2.08
N TRP A 39 15.69 -13.34 2.61
CA TRP A 39 16.56 -12.40 1.87
C TRP A 39 17.77 -13.07 1.23
N ASN A 40 18.40 -14.02 1.92
CA ASN A 40 19.59 -14.71 1.39
C ASN A 40 19.24 -16.00 0.64
N PHE A 41 18.03 -16.55 0.83
CA PHE A 41 17.59 -17.74 0.10
C PHE A 41 17.43 -17.45 -1.39
N THR A 42 16.56 -16.49 -1.72
CA THR A 42 16.49 -15.89 -3.07
C THR A 42 16.83 -14.42 -2.96
N ASN A 43 18.01 -14.04 -3.46
CA ASN A 43 18.49 -12.67 -3.47
C ASN A 43 18.53 -12.14 -4.92
N HIS A 44 18.74 -10.84 -5.08
CA HIS A 44 18.78 -10.23 -6.41
C HIS A 44 19.77 -10.91 -7.38
N ASN A 45 20.96 -11.30 -6.91
CA ASN A 45 22.01 -11.86 -7.75
C ASN A 45 21.69 -13.27 -8.27
N ASN A 46 20.86 -14.03 -7.55
CA ASN A 46 20.51 -15.39 -7.93
C ASN A 46 19.08 -15.50 -8.53
N ALA A 47 18.26 -14.47 -8.40
CA ALA A 47 16.86 -14.42 -8.83
C ALA A 47 16.64 -14.81 -10.31
N GLU A 48 17.54 -14.44 -11.21
CA GLU A 48 17.49 -14.80 -12.65
C GLU A 48 17.51 -16.31 -12.89
N SER A 49 18.21 -17.03 -12.02
CA SER A 49 18.42 -18.46 -12.10
C SER A 49 17.34 -19.25 -11.33
N TYR A 50 16.40 -18.59 -10.66
CA TYR A 50 15.34 -19.21 -9.87
C TYR A 50 13.97 -19.15 -10.56
N ALA A 51 13.32 -20.31 -10.72
CA ALA A 51 11.89 -20.37 -11.03
C ALA A 51 11.08 -20.24 -9.74
N TYR A 52 10.18 -19.26 -9.71
CA TYR A 52 9.36 -18.96 -8.53
C TYR A 52 8.17 -19.90 -8.40
N ARG A 53 7.78 -20.20 -7.16
CA ARG A 53 6.65 -21.10 -6.88
C ARG A 53 5.31 -20.37 -6.87
N TRP A 54 5.32 -19.19 -6.25
CA TRP A 54 4.11 -18.53 -5.76
C TRP A 54 3.72 -17.30 -6.59
N GLY A 55 4.68 -16.67 -7.26
CA GLY A 55 4.43 -15.54 -8.16
C GLY A 55 5.48 -15.47 -9.27
N GLU A 56 5.58 -14.30 -9.91
CA GLU A 56 6.57 -13.93 -10.92
C GLU A 56 6.84 -12.43 -10.80
N GLU A 57 7.99 -11.98 -11.30
CA GLU A 57 8.39 -10.57 -11.33
C GLU A 57 8.83 -10.15 -12.74
N GLY A 58 8.75 -8.86 -13.03
CA GLY A 58 9.23 -8.30 -14.29
C GLY A 58 8.93 -6.80 -14.44
N ILE A 59 9.78 -6.10 -15.20
CA ILE A 59 9.60 -4.67 -15.46
C ILE A 59 8.38 -4.44 -16.36
N ALA A 60 7.47 -3.59 -15.88
CA ALA A 60 6.19 -3.29 -16.53
C ALA A 60 5.33 -4.53 -16.84
N GLY A 61 5.49 -5.61 -16.06
CA GLY A 61 4.90 -6.90 -16.39
C GLY A 61 3.37 -6.93 -16.30
N ILE A 62 2.76 -7.60 -17.29
CA ILE A 62 1.34 -7.94 -17.31
C ILE A 62 1.15 -9.46 -17.23
N SER A 63 0.04 -9.89 -16.67
CA SER A 63 -0.36 -11.31 -16.69
C SER A 63 -1.87 -11.46 -16.76
N ASP A 64 -2.32 -12.68 -17.05
CA ASP A 64 -3.70 -13.05 -16.79
C ASP A 64 -3.97 -13.08 -15.27
N VAL A 65 -5.24 -13.05 -14.87
CA VAL A 65 -5.67 -13.05 -13.46
C VAL A 65 -5.23 -14.26 -12.64
N LYS A 66 -4.82 -15.37 -13.28
CA LYS A 66 -4.29 -16.57 -12.59
C LYS A 66 -2.76 -16.65 -12.68
N GLN A 67 -2.13 -15.66 -13.31
CA GLN A 67 -0.70 -15.59 -13.62
C GLN A 67 -0.18 -16.93 -14.16
N LEU A 68 -0.89 -17.46 -15.17
CA LEU A 68 -0.44 -18.62 -15.94
C LEU A 68 0.54 -18.18 -17.03
N PHE A 69 0.32 -17.01 -17.62
CA PHE A 69 1.18 -16.39 -18.62
C PHE A 69 1.52 -14.96 -18.25
N CYS A 70 2.79 -14.62 -18.38
CA CYS A 70 3.33 -13.30 -18.11
C CYS A 70 3.97 -12.75 -19.37
N PHE A 71 3.92 -11.42 -19.51
CA PHE A 71 4.65 -10.67 -20.52
C PHE A 71 5.24 -9.41 -19.86
N ALA A 72 6.53 -9.18 -20.04
CA ALA A 72 7.24 -8.03 -19.47
C ALA A 72 8.39 -7.61 -20.39
N PHE A 73 9.06 -6.53 -20.04
CA PHE A 73 10.21 -6.04 -20.80
C PHE A 73 11.52 -6.27 -20.09
N SER A 74 12.57 -6.47 -20.88
CA SER A 74 13.94 -6.53 -20.41
C SER A 74 14.83 -5.64 -21.27
N PHE A 75 15.85 -5.03 -20.64
CA PHE A 75 16.73 -4.07 -21.32
C PHE A 75 18.19 -4.32 -20.99
N TRP A 76 19.08 -4.04 -21.94
CA TRP A 76 20.53 -4.10 -21.69
C TRP A 76 21.27 -3.03 -22.49
N ASN A 77 22.04 -2.17 -21.83
CA ASN A 77 22.78 -1.07 -22.45
C ASN A 77 24.15 -1.49 -23.02
N LYS A 78 24.41 -2.80 -23.14
CA LYS A 78 25.70 -3.41 -23.54
C LYS A 78 26.90 -3.16 -22.62
N LYS A 79 26.71 -2.44 -21.52
CA LYS A 79 27.75 -2.16 -20.52
C LYS A 79 27.43 -2.79 -19.17
N ASP A 80 26.15 -2.99 -18.90
CA ASP A 80 25.66 -3.51 -17.63
C ASP A 80 26.08 -4.97 -17.42
N LYS A 81 26.32 -5.33 -16.16
CA LYS A 81 26.75 -6.70 -15.81
C LYS A 81 25.61 -7.73 -15.92
N ILE A 82 24.36 -7.26 -15.96
CA ILE A 82 23.16 -8.09 -16.05
C ILE A 82 22.14 -7.46 -17.03
N VAL A 83 21.24 -8.29 -17.56
CA VAL A 83 20.06 -7.80 -18.27
C VAL A 83 19.05 -7.29 -17.24
N LYS A 84 18.53 -6.08 -17.43
CA LYS A 84 17.47 -5.50 -16.60
C LYS A 84 16.14 -6.14 -16.94
N GLU A 85 15.87 -7.32 -16.38
CA GLU A 85 14.54 -7.96 -16.41
C GLU A 85 13.73 -7.72 -15.12
N ARG A 86 14.39 -7.18 -14.08
CA ARG A 86 13.82 -6.81 -12.77
C ARG A 86 14.50 -5.53 -12.25
N PHE A 87 13.82 -4.79 -11.38
CA PHE A 87 14.43 -3.62 -10.75
C PHE A 87 15.38 -4.03 -9.63
N PHE A 88 16.52 -3.33 -9.56
CA PHE A 88 17.52 -3.50 -8.51
C PHE A 88 17.20 -2.64 -7.28
N GLY A 89 17.57 -3.16 -6.12
CA GLY A 89 17.61 -2.43 -4.87
C GLY A 89 18.22 -3.28 -3.77
N LEU A 90 18.25 -2.72 -2.57
CA LEU A 90 18.89 -3.29 -1.40
C LEU A 90 17.90 -4.17 -0.62
N SER A 91 18.40 -5.28 -0.09
CA SER A 91 17.68 -6.03 0.94
C SER A 91 17.74 -5.30 2.29
N ASN A 92 16.85 -5.65 3.22
CA ASN A 92 16.84 -5.09 4.59
C ASN A 92 18.23 -4.99 5.26
N PRO A 93 19.10 -6.04 5.25
CA PRO A 93 20.42 -5.94 5.87
C PRO A 93 21.46 -5.13 5.08
N GLN A 94 21.20 -4.81 3.81
CA GLN A 94 22.13 -4.07 2.94
C GLN A 94 21.96 -2.56 3.03
N GLY A 95 20.73 -2.06 3.18
CA GLY A 95 20.51 -0.63 3.38
C GLY A 95 20.92 -0.18 4.79
N ASN A 96 21.42 1.05 4.88
CA ASN A 96 21.57 1.69 6.19
C ASN A 96 20.20 1.89 6.84
N HIS A 97 19.15 2.17 6.05
CA HIS A 97 17.78 2.33 6.52
C HIS A 97 16.86 1.16 6.23
N GLY A 98 17.16 0.27 5.27
CA GLY A 98 16.38 -0.94 5.07
C GLY A 98 16.37 -1.48 3.66
N GLU A 99 15.27 -2.09 3.28
CA GLU A 99 14.90 -2.27 1.87
C GLU A 99 14.84 -0.92 1.17
N ASP A 100 15.38 -0.86 -0.04
CA ASP A 100 15.56 0.42 -0.72
C ASP A 100 15.79 0.19 -2.22
N ILE A 101 14.80 0.57 -3.03
CA ILE A 101 14.88 0.45 -4.49
C ILE A 101 15.76 1.55 -5.09
N LYS A 102 16.71 1.16 -5.94
CA LYS A 102 17.70 2.10 -6.52
C LYS A 102 17.44 2.47 -7.97
N GLU A 103 16.34 2.01 -8.52
CA GLU A 103 15.91 2.26 -9.90
C GLU A 103 14.83 3.33 -9.95
N ILE A 104 14.83 4.13 -11.01
CA ILE A 104 13.89 5.24 -11.15
C ILE A 104 12.87 4.92 -12.24
N PHE A 105 11.60 4.83 -11.86
CA PHE A 105 10.48 4.72 -12.79
C PHE A 105 9.25 5.47 -12.26
N TYR A 106 8.26 5.69 -13.11
CA TYR A 106 7.03 6.39 -12.72
C TYR A 106 5.81 5.79 -13.41
N TYR A 107 4.73 5.63 -12.65
CA TYR A 107 3.43 5.25 -13.18
C TYR A 107 2.69 6.50 -13.65
N LEU A 108 2.58 6.67 -14.97
CA LEU A 108 2.08 7.91 -15.56
C LEU A 108 0.57 7.85 -15.84
N ASP A 109 0.08 6.67 -16.22
CA ASP A 109 -1.32 6.49 -16.56
C ASP A 109 -1.79 5.04 -16.41
N ASN A 110 -3.07 4.87 -16.11
CA ASN A 110 -3.75 3.58 -16.09
C ASN A 110 -5.26 3.79 -16.00
N THR A 111 -6.08 2.98 -16.66
CA THR A 111 -7.55 2.99 -16.47
C THR A 111 -8.00 1.79 -15.62
N PRO A 112 -9.17 1.85 -14.94
CA PRO A 112 -9.64 0.76 -14.08
C PRO A 112 -9.72 -0.63 -14.72
N THR A 113 -10.02 -0.68 -16.02
CA THR A 113 -10.04 -1.92 -16.82
C THR A 113 -8.69 -2.28 -17.43
N HIS A 114 -7.66 -1.46 -17.18
CA HIS A 114 -6.34 -1.58 -17.78
C HIS A 114 -6.39 -1.55 -19.31
N SER A 115 -7.37 -0.82 -19.86
CA SER A 115 -7.58 -0.64 -21.30
C SER A 115 -6.52 0.28 -21.93
N TYR A 116 -5.95 1.18 -21.13
CA TYR A 116 -4.73 1.94 -21.41
C TYR A 116 -3.86 1.99 -20.15
N MET A 117 -2.55 1.81 -20.32
CA MET A 117 -1.55 1.90 -19.24
C MET A 117 -0.27 2.53 -19.76
N LYS A 118 0.37 3.36 -18.94
CA LYS A 118 1.66 3.99 -19.27
C LYS A 118 2.55 4.13 -18.04
N MET A 119 3.81 3.76 -18.21
CA MET A 119 4.89 4.07 -17.27
C MET A 119 6.15 4.52 -18.02
N VAL A 120 7.09 5.10 -17.29
CA VAL A 120 8.44 5.40 -17.82
C VAL A 120 9.50 4.83 -16.89
N TYR A 121 10.53 4.21 -17.46
CA TYR A 121 11.72 3.74 -16.76
C TYR A 121 12.94 4.58 -17.19
N LYS A 122 13.72 5.08 -16.23
CA LYS A 122 14.92 5.87 -16.45
C LYS A 122 16.15 4.97 -16.36
N TYR A 123 16.62 4.46 -17.50
CA TYR A 123 17.69 3.46 -17.53
C TYR A 123 19.04 4.10 -17.93
N PRO A 124 20.09 4.05 -17.09
CA PRO A 124 21.39 4.59 -17.45
C PRO A 124 22.00 3.96 -18.71
N ILE A 125 22.69 4.76 -19.51
CA ILE A 125 23.49 4.29 -20.68
C ILE A 125 24.78 3.61 -20.20
N ASN A 126 25.29 3.99 -19.03
CA ASN A 126 26.47 3.41 -18.42
C ASN A 126 26.15 2.19 -17.57
N ALA A 127 27.17 1.38 -17.27
CA ALA A 127 27.03 0.24 -16.37
C ALA A 127 26.43 0.70 -15.03
N PHE A 128 25.43 -0.03 -14.55
CA PHE A 128 24.71 0.38 -13.35
C PHE A 128 25.61 0.20 -12.10
N PRO A 129 25.61 1.16 -11.14
CA PRO A 129 26.62 1.20 -10.07
C PRO A 129 26.24 0.32 -8.86
N TYR A 130 25.99 -0.97 -9.09
CA TYR A 130 25.53 -1.91 -8.04
C TYR A 130 26.46 -1.97 -6.82
N ASP A 131 27.75 -2.18 -7.07
CA ASP A 131 28.74 -2.40 -6.01
C ASP A 131 28.93 -1.14 -5.16
N ASP A 132 28.87 0.04 -5.79
CA ASP A 132 28.95 1.34 -5.10
C ASP A 132 27.72 1.54 -4.20
N LEU A 133 26.52 1.33 -4.74
CA LEU A 133 25.25 1.44 -3.99
C LEU A 133 25.21 0.51 -2.78
N VAL A 134 25.63 -0.75 -2.94
CA VAL A 134 25.64 -1.73 -1.83
C VAL A 134 26.71 -1.36 -0.80
N THR A 135 27.92 -1.02 -1.25
CA THR A 135 29.06 -0.80 -0.34
C THR A 135 28.88 0.48 0.47
N GLU A 136 28.48 1.57 -0.16
CA GLU A 136 28.34 2.86 0.52
C GLU A 136 27.14 2.85 1.48
N ASN A 137 25.99 2.28 1.11
CA ASN A 137 24.87 2.12 2.05
C ASN A 137 25.24 1.19 3.22
N GLY A 138 25.97 0.10 2.98
CA GLY A 138 26.48 -0.75 4.05
C GLY A 138 27.48 -0.07 4.99
N ARG A 139 28.20 0.96 4.52
CA ARG A 139 29.14 1.76 5.31
C ARG A 139 28.45 2.84 6.14
N ARG A 140 27.37 3.43 5.61
CA ARG A 140 26.64 4.53 6.26
C ARG A 140 25.99 4.10 7.57
N SER A 141 25.97 5.03 8.52
CA SER A 141 25.27 4.88 9.78
C SER A 141 23.78 5.22 9.65
N LYS A 142 22.98 4.90 10.68
CA LYS A 142 21.58 5.34 10.81
C LYS A 142 21.40 6.86 10.94
N LYS A 143 22.49 7.63 11.08
CA LYS A 143 22.44 9.09 11.15
C LYS A 143 22.65 9.75 9.80
N GLU A 144 23.10 8.99 8.82
CA GLU A 144 23.29 9.45 7.44
C GLU A 144 22.07 9.08 6.61
N PRO A 145 21.68 9.90 5.62
CA PRO A 145 20.61 9.54 4.69
C PRO A 145 21.02 8.33 3.84
N GLU A 146 20.05 7.71 3.17
CA GLU A 146 20.30 6.70 2.14
C GLU A 146 21.21 7.26 1.03
N TYR A 147 22.06 6.41 0.46
CA TYR A 147 22.87 6.76 -0.71
C TYR A 147 22.11 6.34 -1.97
N GLU A 148 21.66 7.32 -2.73
CA GLU A 148 20.80 7.12 -3.89
C GLU A 148 21.59 7.04 -5.20
N ILE A 149 20.94 6.51 -6.25
CA ILE A 149 21.55 6.42 -7.57
C ILE A 149 22.02 7.78 -8.11
N PHE A 150 21.36 8.88 -7.76
CA PHE A 150 21.82 10.23 -8.14
C PHE A 150 23.13 10.64 -7.48
N ASP A 151 23.40 10.16 -6.26
CA ASP A 151 24.62 10.50 -5.52
C ASP A 151 25.86 9.88 -6.18
N THR A 152 25.69 8.80 -6.96
CA THR A 152 26.76 8.16 -7.75
C THR A 152 27.24 9.05 -8.91
N GLY A 153 26.47 10.08 -9.27
CA GLY A 153 26.75 10.96 -10.39
C GLY A 153 26.43 10.37 -11.77
N ILE A 154 25.85 9.16 -11.86
CA ILE A 154 25.55 8.50 -13.15
C ILE A 154 24.57 9.29 -14.03
N PHE A 155 23.77 10.19 -13.44
CA PHE A 155 22.83 11.07 -14.15
C PHE A 155 23.39 12.48 -14.43
N ASN A 156 24.61 12.83 -14.00
CA ASN A 156 25.13 14.21 -14.08
C ASN A 156 25.29 14.75 -15.51
N ASN A 157 25.47 13.85 -16.49
CA ASN A 157 25.69 14.19 -17.90
C ASN A 157 24.50 13.83 -18.80
N ASP A 158 23.33 13.54 -18.21
CA ASP A 158 22.12 13.11 -18.93
C ASP A 158 22.30 11.82 -19.75
N GLU A 159 23.21 10.95 -19.29
CA GLU A 159 23.54 9.67 -19.92
C GLU A 159 22.56 8.55 -19.53
N TYR A 160 21.29 8.72 -19.90
CA TYR A 160 20.23 7.75 -19.66
C TYR A 160 19.22 7.69 -20.81
N PHE A 161 18.48 6.60 -20.85
CA PHE A 161 17.31 6.41 -21.69
C PHE A 161 16.04 6.70 -20.89
N ASP A 162 15.13 7.45 -21.49
CA ASP A 162 13.71 7.38 -21.13
C ASP A 162 13.06 6.24 -21.90
N ILE A 163 12.57 5.24 -21.17
CA ILE A 163 11.89 4.08 -21.74
C ILE A 163 10.41 4.19 -21.37
N PHE A 164 9.60 4.76 -22.25
CA PHE A 164 8.15 4.77 -22.09
C PHE A 164 7.59 3.41 -22.49
N ILE A 165 6.85 2.78 -21.59
CA ILE A 165 6.21 1.49 -21.81
C ILE A 165 4.71 1.70 -21.72
N GLU A 166 4.02 1.44 -22.82
CA GLU A 166 2.59 1.62 -22.96
C GLU A 166 1.91 0.32 -23.37
N TYR A 167 0.76 0.04 -22.76
CA TYR A 167 -0.13 -1.04 -23.15
C TYR A 167 -1.50 -0.47 -23.50
N CYS A 168 -2.13 -1.01 -24.53
CA CYS A 168 -3.55 -0.75 -24.78
C CYS A 168 -4.27 -2.03 -25.20
N LYS A 169 -5.56 -2.12 -24.90
CA LYS A 169 -6.39 -3.29 -25.24
C LYS A 169 -7.30 -2.98 -26.41
N ALA A 170 -7.21 -3.80 -27.46
CA ALA A 170 -8.21 -3.78 -28.54
C ALA A 170 -9.51 -4.46 -28.08
N ASP A 171 -9.39 -5.58 -27.36
CA ASP A 171 -10.47 -6.38 -26.75
C ASP A 171 -9.93 -7.11 -25.49
N HIS A 172 -10.73 -7.94 -24.83
CA HIS A 172 -10.43 -8.66 -23.60
C HIS A 172 -9.12 -9.45 -23.61
N ASN A 173 -8.76 -10.04 -24.76
CA ASN A 173 -7.58 -10.91 -24.94
C ASN A 173 -6.70 -10.46 -26.12
N ASP A 174 -6.79 -9.17 -26.50
CA ASP A 174 -6.00 -8.59 -27.58
C ASP A 174 -5.31 -7.33 -27.06
N ILE A 175 -4.00 -7.42 -26.87
CA ILE A 175 -3.19 -6.45 -26.15
C ILE A 175 -2.07 -5.97 -27.04
N LEU A 176 -2.01 -4.66 -27.24
CA LEU A 176 -0.94 -3.98 -27.95
C LEU A 176 0.03 -3.42 -26.92
N ALA A 177 1.32 -3.49 -27.22
CA ALA A 177 2.37 -2.89 -26.41
C ALA A 177 3.27 -2.02 -27.29
N ARG A 178 3.60 -0.83 -26.81
CA ARG A 178 4.51 0.12 -27.45
C ARG A 178 5.59 0.53 -26.46
N VAL A 179 6.85 0.38 -26.87
CA VAL A 179 8.01 0.88 -26.12
C VAL A 179 8.64 2.02 -26.91
N THR A 180 8.73 3.20 -26.32
CA THR A 180 9.45 4.33 -26.90
C THR A 180 10.71 4.57 -26.08
N VAL A 181 11.87 4.34 -26.68
CA VAL A 181 13.17 4.58 -26.05
C VAL A 181 13.74 5.88 -26.57
N CYS A 182 13.91 6.87 -25.70
CA CYS A 182 14.50 8.18 -26.01
C CYS A 182 15.87 8.31 -25.36
N ASN A 183 16.91 8.53 -26.17
CA ASN A 183 18.26 8.79 -25.68
C ASN A 183 18.39 10.25 -25.26
N ARG A 184 18.58 10.50 -23.96
CA ARG A 184 18.70 11.87 -23.41
C ARG A 184 20.11 12.44 -23.48
N SER A 185 21.08 11.61 -23.84
CA SER A 185 22.49 11.99 -23.86
C SER A 185 22.90 12.70 -25.14
N GLN A 186 24.09 13.31 -25.10
CA GLN A 186 24.74 13.96 -26.25
C GLN A 186 25.45 12.97 -27.19
N HIS A 187 25.35 11.67 -26.94
CA HIS A 187 26.05 10.63 -27.69
C HIS A 187 25.09 9.53 -28.10
N ALA A 188 25.30 8.94 -29.27
CA ALA A 188 24.54 7.77 -29.67
C ALA A 188 24.91 6.57 -28.77
N ALA A 189 23.93 5.75 -28.41
CA ALA A 189 24.09 4.70 -27.42
C ALA A 189 23.39 3.40 -27.82
N PRO A 190 23.99 2.23 -27.53
CA PRO A 190 23.38 0.95 -27.81
C PRO A 190 22.34 0.57 -26.75
N ILE A 191 21.30 -0.14 -27.17
CA ILE A 191 20.34 -0.78 -26.27
C ILE A 191 19.80 -2.05 -26.91
N VAL A 192 19.72 -3.11 -26.12
CA VAL A 192 18.93 -4.30 -26.45
C VAL A 192 17.58 -4.17 -25.77
N VAL A 193 16.50 -4.27 -26.56
CA VAL A 193 15.12 -4.33 -26.09
C VAL A 193 14.62 -5.76 -26.24
N ALA A 194 14.20 -6.36 -25.14
CA ALA A 194 13.82 -7.76 -25.05
C ALA A 194 12.43 -7.96 -24.42
N PRO A 195 11.32 -7.78 -25.18
CA PRO A 195 9.99 -8.19 -24.77
C PRO A 195 9.95 -9.70 -24.52
N THR A 196 9.64 -10.09 -23.30
CA THR A 196 9.77 -11.48 -22.85
C THR A 196 8.43 -12.01 -22.38
N ALA A 197 8.05 -13.18 -22.88
CA ALA A 197 6.88 -13.93 -22.49
C ALA A 197 7.30 -15.21 -21.75
N TRP A 198 6.54 -15.62 -20.73
CA TRP A 198 6.79 -16.90 -20.06
C TRP A 198 5.55 -17.46 -19.36
N PHE A 199 5.55 -18.78 -19.18
CA PHE A 199 4.59 -19.45 -18.31
C PHE A 199 5.12 -19.49 -16.87
N ARG A 200 4.28 -19.17 -15.89
CA ARG A 200 4.63 -19.40 -14.48
C ARG A 200 4.80 -20.90 -14.24
N ASN A 201 5.90 -21.30 -13.62
CA ASN A 201 6.21 -22.71 -13.43
C ASN A 201 5.17 -23.35 -12.48
N ASN A 202 4.31 -24.23 -13.01
CA ASN A 202 3.31 -24.96 -12.23
C ASN A 202 3.43 -26.49 -12.36
N TRP A 203 4.37 -26.97 -13.18
CA TRP A 203 4.53 -28.39 -13.49
C TRP A 203 5.63 -29.06 -12.65
N LYS A 204 6.66 -28.32 -12.21
CA LYS A 204 7.81 -28.96 -11.53
C LYS A 204 7.51 -29.43 -10.11
N TRP A 205 6.50 -28.84 -9.47
CA TRP A 205 6.22 -29.01 -8.03
C TRP A 205 5.53 -30.33 -7.66
N GLY A 206 5.02 -31.10 -8.64
CA GLY A 206 4.41 -32.41 -8.42
C GLY A 206 2.89 -32.41 -8.18
N TYR A 207 2.21 -31.28 -8.39
CA TYR A 207 0.76 -31.17 -8.30
C TYR A 207 0.03 -31.16 -9.65
N ASN A 208 0.76 -30.87 -10.72
CA ASN A 208 0.25 -30.81 -12.08
C ASN A 208 1.39 -31.22 -13.02
N THR A 209 1.07 -31.82 -14.16
CA THR A 209 2.03 -32.18 -15.21
C THR A 209 1.87 -31.33 -16.47
N TYR A 210 0.81 -30.54 -16.56
CA TYR A 210 0.57 -29.68 -17.72
C TYR A 210 1.62 -28.57 -17.81
N ARG A 211 2.30 -28.53 -18.94
CA ARG A 211 3.34 -27.56 -19.28
C ARG A 211 2.96 -26.91 -20.61
N GLY A 212 2.80 -25.59 -20.61
CA GLY A 212 2.61 -24.84 -21.85
C GLY A 212 3.88 -24.87 -22.70
N GLU A 213 3.77 -24.55 -23.98
CA GLU A 213 4.90 -24.45 -24.88
C GLU A 213 4.77 -23.22 -25.77
N MET A 214 5.85 -22.48 -25.94
CA MET A 214 6.00 -21.50 -27.00
C MET A 214 6.98 -22.02 -28.03
N HIS A 215 6.72 -21.72 -29.30
CA HIS A 215 7.61 -22.07 -30.40
C HIS A 215 7.46 -21.09 -31.55
N THR A 216 8.39 -21.14 -32.50
CA THR A 216 8.24 -20.42 -33.76
C THR A 216 8.86 -21.13 -34.95
N SER A 217 8.31 -20.90 -36.14
CA SER A 217 8.86 -21.31 -37.43
C SER A 217 9.68 -20.20 -38.12
N HIS A 218 9.46 -18.92 -37.79
CA HIS A 218 10.16 -17.77 -38.36
C HIS A 218 10.28 -16.63 -37.35
N ASP A 219 11.24 -15.72 -37.53
CA ASP A 219 11.39 -14.56 -36.63
C ASP A 219 10.17 -13.61 -36.67
N GLY A 220 10.05 -12.75 -35.65
CA GLY A 220 8.98 -11.76 -35.53
C GLY A 220 7.61 -12.30 -35.08
N SER A 221 7.45 -13.61 -34.88
CA SER A 221 6.21 -14.22 -34.36
C SER A 221 6.54 -15.38 -33.41
N ILE A 222 5.75 -15.53 -32.35
CA ILE A 222 5.83 -16.65 -31.39
C ILE A 222 4.41 -17.21 -31.21
N SER A 223 4.26 -18.53 -31.43
CA SER A 223 3.05 -19.27 -31.11
C SER A 223 3.03 -19.65 -29.63
N ILE A 224 1.86 -19.53 -28.99
CA ILE A 224 1.63 -19.79 -27.56
C ILE A 224 0.64 -20.95 -27.43
N GLY A 225 1.17 -22.12 -27.03
CA GLY A 225 0.42 -23.35 -26.79
C GLY A 225 0.08 -23.53 -25.31
N HIS A 226 -1.12 -23.13 -24.92
CA HIS A 226 -1.68 -23.47 -23.60
C HIS A 226 -3.23 -23.45 -23.62
N ASP A 227 -3.87 -24.48 -23.09
CA ASP A 227 -5.32 -24.72 -23.24
C ASP A 227 -6.17 -23.68 -22.51
N SER A 228 -5.74 -23.28 -21.32
CA SER A 228 -6.44 -22.28 -20.49
C SER A 228 -6.11 -20.82 -20.81
N ILE A 229 -5.24 -20.54 -21.77
CA ILE A 229 -4.83 -19.17 -22.12
C ILE A 229 -5.43 -18.81 -23.47
N SER A 230 -6.16 -17.69 -23.52
CA SER A 230 -6.82 -17.23 -24.74
C SER A 230 -5.85 -16.61 -25.74
N ILE A 231 -4.76 -16.00 -25.30
CA ILE A 231 -3.71 -15.45 -26.17
C ILE A 231 -2.93 -16.61 -26.80
N LYS A 232 -2.86 -16.64 -28.14
CA LYS A 232 -2.22 -17.70 -28.93
C LYS A 232 -1.01 -17.24 -29.74
N LYS A 233 -0.85 -15.93 -29.93
CA LYS A 233 0.27 -15.37 -30.69
C LYS A 233 0.85 -14.15 -30.00
N LEU A 234 2.17 -13.99 -30.13
CA LEU A 234 2.90 -12.77 -29.83
C LEU A 234 3.63 -12.34 -31.09
N TYR A 235 3.42 -11.11 -31.54
CA TYR A 235 4.02 -10.53 -32.74
C TYR A 235 4.94 -9.36 -32.41
N SER A 236 6.00 -9.21 -33.21
CA SER A 236 6.86 -8.02 -33.25
C SER A 236 6.69 -7.31 -34.59
N ARG A 237 6.58 -5.97 -34.58
CA ARG A 237 6.52 -5.18 -35.82
C ARG A 237 7.83 -5.27 -36.60
N ASN A 238 8.95 -5.45 -35.91
CA ASN A 238 10.18 -5.87 -36.54
C ASN A 238 10.08 -7.37 -36.86
N GLY A 239 9.69 -7.70 -38.09
CA GLY A 239 9.52 -9.08 -38.57
C GLY A 239 10.82 -9.91 -38.59
N ASN A 240 11.99 -9.26 -38.45
CA ASN A 240 13.30 -9.92 -38.37
C ASN A 240 13.84 -9.98 -36.93
N ALA A 241 13.03 -9.62 -35.92
CA ALA A 241 13.47 -9.68 -34.53
C ALA A 241 13.76 -11.12 -34.12
N GLN A 242 15.02 -11.39 -33.71
CA GLN A 242 15.49 -12.73 -33.40
C GLN A 242 14.69 -13.30 -32.23
N SER A 243 14.10 -14.48 -32.43
CA SER A 243 13.30 -15.16 -31.39
C SER A 243 14.15 -16.19 -30.65
N VAL A 244 14.38 -15.97 -29.36
CA VAL A 244 15.17 -16.85 -28.49
C VAL A 244 14.30 -17.50 -27.42
N PHE A 245 14.66 -18.73 -27.03
CA PHE A 245 13.84 -19.57 -26.16
C PHE A 245 14.67 -20.23 -25.07
N CYS A 246 14.08 -20.37 -23.90
CA CYS A 246 14.58 -21.21 -22.81
C CYS A 246 13.37 -21.70 -22.00
N ASP A 247 13.61 -22.32 -20.86
CA ASP A 247 12.56 -22.76 -19.96
C ASP A 247 12.57 -21.97 -18.66
N ASN A 248 11.40 -21.57 -18.16
CA ASN A 248 11.22 -20.99 -16.82
C ASN A 248 11.45 -22.06 -15.74
N GLU A 249 12.70 -22.51 -15.65
CA GLU A 249 13.20 -23.61 -14.85
C GLU A 249 14.44 -23.16 -14.08
N THR A 250 14.49 -23.51 -12.80
CA THR A 250 15.62 -23.19 -11.92
C THR A 250 16.92 -23.80 -12.45
N ASN A 251 17.96 -22.98 -12.61
CA ASN A 251 19.29 -23.39 -13.03
C ASN A 251 20.04 -24.03 -11.84
N THR A 252 19.76 -25.32 -11.60
CA THR A 252 20.35 -26.07 -10.49
C THR A 252 21.87 -26.24 -10.61
N SER A 253 22.41 -26.15 -11.83
CA SER A 253 23.86 -26.24 -12.05
C SER A 253 24.56 -24.97 -11.55
N LYS A 254 24.06 -23.79 -11.90
CA LYS A 254 24.59 -22.49 -11.43
C LYS A 254 24.37 -22.29 -9.93
N LEU A 255 23.20 -22.67 -9.41
CA LEU A 255 22.82 -22.39 -8.01
C LEU A 255 23.37 -23.40 -7.00
N TYR A 256 23.44 -24.68 -7.37
CA TYR A 256 23.74 -25.76 -6.43
C TYR A 256 24.91 -26.64 -6.88
N GLY A 257 25.59 -26.29 -7.98
CA GLY A 257 26.67 -27.12 -8.54
C GLY A 257 26.21 -28.48 -9.06
N ALA A 258 24.91 -28.64 -9.34
CA ALA A 258 24.38 -29.89 -9.88
C ALA A 258 24.97 -30.17 -11.29
N PRO A 259 25.17 -31.44 -11.66
CA PRO A 259 25.59 -31.78 -13.02
C PRO A 259 24.62 -31.20 -14.06
N LYS A 260 25.15 -30.52 -15.07
CA LYS A 260 24.34 -30.01 -16.19
C LYS A 260 23.80 -31.20 -16.98
N THR A 261 22.48 -31.31 -17.08
CA THR A 261 21.83 -32.27 -17.98
C THR A 261 21.97 -31.80 -19.42
N GLU A 262 22.21 -32.74 -20.34
CA GLU A 262 22.17 -32.44 -21.78
C GLU A 262 20.82 -31.84 -22.19
N ASN A 263 20.83 -30.92 -23.16
CA ASN A 263 19.63 -30.28 -23.73
C ASN A 263 18.75 -29.49 -22.74
N THR A 264 19.32 -28.99 -21.64
CA THR A 264 18.58 -28.14 -20.69
C THR A 264 18.91 -26.66 -20.89
N TYR A 265 17.88 -25.83 -21.12
CA TYR A 265 17.97 -24.38 -21.30
C TYR A 265 17.23 -23.69 -20.16
N PHE A 266 17.94 -23.27 -19.11
CA PHE A 266 17.33 -22.74 -17.89
C PHE A 266 16.85 -21.28 -18.05
N LYS A 267 16.15 -20.77 -17.03
CA LYS A 267 15.46 -19.46 -17.04
C LYS A 267 16.36 -18.27 -17.36
N ASP A 268 17.62 -18.34 -16.93
CA ASP A 268 18.67 -17.35 -17.16
C ASP A 268 19.38 -17.50 -18.51
N GLY A 269 19.01 -18.50 -19.32
CA GLY A 269 19.67 -18.80 -20.58
C GLY A 269 19.57 -17.67 -21.61
N ILE A 270 18.47 -16.90 -21.61
CA ILE A 270 18.34 -15.70 -22.46
C ILE A 270 19.31 -14.60 -22.00
N ASN A 271 19.46 -14.40 -20.68
CA ASN A 271 20.37 -13.39 -20.13
C ASN A 271 21.82 -13.73 -20.51
N ASP A 272 22.23 -14.98 -20.29
CA ASP A 272 23.57 -15.48 -20.65
C ASP A 272 23.82 -15.40 -22.16
N PHE A 273 22.81 -15.63 -22.99
CA PHE A 273 22.92 -15.48 -24.44
C PHE A 273 23.15 -14.02 -24.84
N ILE A 274 22.41 -13.08 -24.25
CA ILE A 274 22.55 -11.64 -24.53
C ILE A 274 23.93 -11.12 -24.11
N ILE A 275 24.39 -11.45 -22.91
CA ILE A 275 25.61 -10.88 -22.32
C ILE A 275 26.88 -11.61 -22.80
N HIS A 276 26.83 -12.95 -22.85
CA HIS A 276 28.01 -13.79 -23.04
C HIS A 276 28.03 -14.54 -24.38
N GLN A 277 26.97 -14.46 -25.19
CA GLN A 277 26.84 -15.19 -26.46
C GLN A 277 27.04 -16.71 -26.29
N GLY A 278 26.63 -17.25 -25.15
CA GLY A 278 26.75 -18.68 -24.85
C GLY A 278 25.67 -19.52 -25.54
N ASP A 279 25.92 -20.82 -25.69
CA ASP A 279 24.94 -21.81 -26.17
C ASP A 279 23.91 -22.15 -25.07
N THR A 280 23.14 -21.14 -24.65
CA THR A 280 22.23 -21.20 -23.49
C THR A 280 20.75 -21.03 -23.83
N VAL A 281 20.42 -20.83 -25.11
CA VAL A 281 19.05 -20.80 -25.64
C VAL A 281 18.78 -22.01 -26.52
N ASN A 282 17.52 -22.42 -26.59
CA ASN A 282 17.11 -23.63 -27.31
C ASN A 282 17.19 -23.44 -28.84
N PRO A 283 18.08 -24.15 -29.56
CA PRO A 283 18.23 -24.04 -31.01
C PRO A 283 17.01 -24.59 -31.76
N GLU A 284 16.17 -25.41 -31.12
CA GLU A 284 14.89 -25.86 -31.70
C GLU A 284 13.78 -24.81 -31.65
N ARG A 285 14.09 -23.60 -31.16
CA ARG A 285 13.19 -22.42 -31.11
C ARG A 285 11.86 -22.73 -30.43
N ARG A 286 11.93 -23.40 -29.28
CA ARG A 286 10.80 -23.75 -28.42
C ARG A 286 11.17 -23.71 -26.93
N GLY A 287 10.19 -23.49 -26.05
CA GLY A 287 10.39 -23.50 -24.60
C GLY A 287 9.23 -22.90 -23.81
N THR A 288 9.39 -22.71 -22.50
CA THR A 288 8.38 -22.07 -21.62
C THR A 288 8.65 -20.60 -21.32
N LYS A 289 9.80 -20.06 -21.74
CA LYS A 289 10.17 -18.64 -21.72
C LYS A 289 10.76 -18.26 -23.09
N ALA A 290 10.31 -17.15 -23.66
CA ALA A 290 10.72 -16.71 -24.98
C ALA A 290 10.84 -15.18 -25.04
N SER A 291 11.73 -14.68 -25.88
CA SER A 291 11.93 -13.24 -26.06
C SER A 291 12.23 -12.91 -27.52
N PHE A 292 11.84 -11.71 -27.96
CA PHE A 292 12.40 -11.12 -29.17
C PHE A 292 13.61 -10.29 -28.80
N LEU A 293 14.75 -10.52 -29.44
CA LEU A 293 15.94 -9.70 -29.24
C LEU A 293 16.02 -8.64 -30.34
N ILE A 294 15.97 -7.38 -29.93
CA ILE A 294 16.07 -6.22 -30.81
C ILE A 294 17.28 -5.41 -30.34
N ASP A 295 18.40 -5.58 -31.05
CA ASP A 295 19.65 -4.86 -30.81
C ASP A 295 19.68 -3.58 -31.65
N GLU A 296 19.77 -2.44 -30.98
CA GLU A 296 19.62 -1.13 -31.60
C GLU A 296 20.65 -0.11 -31.12
N PHE A 297 20.84 0.89 -31.97
CA PHE A 297 21.67 2.05 -31.67
C PHE A 297 20.82 3.30 -31.82
N ILE A 298 20.65 4.05 -30.72
CA ILE A 298 19.77 5.22 -30.70
C ILE A 298 20.65 6.46 -30.71
N GLU A 299 20.51 7.25 -31.78
CA GLU A 299 21.20 8.53 -31.95
C GLU A 299 20.90 9.51 -30.82
N SER A 300 21.83 10.42 -30.56
CA SER A 300 21.69 11.45 -29.52
C SER A 300 20.39 12.25 -29.69
N GLY A 301 19.65 12.40 -28.59
CA GLY A 301 18.38 13.14 -28.56
C GLY A 301 17.23 12.49 -29.34
N GLN A 302 17.45 11.36 -30.02
CA GLN A 302 16.43 10.68 -30.82
C GLN A 302 15.63 9.68 -29.98
N CYS A 303 14.43 9.38 -30.44
CA CYS A 303 13.59 8.32 -29.90
C CYS A 303 13.34 7.23 -30.95
N LYS A 304 13.28 5.97 -30.52
CA LYS A 304 12.89 4.83 -31.36
C LYS A 304 11.72 4.10 -30.74
N ILE A 305 10.80 3.66 -31.59
CA ILE A 305 9.55 2.99 -31.21
C ILE A 305 9.64 1.51 -31.56
N PHE A 306 9.24 0.65 -30.61
CA PHE A 306 9.13 -0.80 -30.75
C PHE A 306 7.72 -1.23 -30.41
N GLU A 307 7.11 -2.07 -31.24
CA GLU A 307 5.69 -2.40 -31.14
C GLU A 307 5.45 -3.90 -31.21
N PHE A 308 4.60 -4.36 -30.30
CA PHE A 308 4.27 -5.77 -30.09
C PHE A 308 2.78 -5.94 -29.93
N ARG A 309 2.26 -7.12 -30.26
CA ARG A 309 0.85 -7.44 -30.06
C ARG A 309 0.69 -8.88 -29.61
N LEU A 310 -0.07 -9.06 -28.53
CA LEU A 310 -0.52 -10.35 -28.04
C LEU A 310 -1.95 -10.58 -28.54
N CYS A 311 -2.15 -11.59 -29.39
CA CYS A 311 -3.42 -11.84 -30.08
C CYS A 311 -4.06 -13.16 -29.63
N PRO A 312 -5.41 -13.23 -29.61
CA PRO A 312 -6.12 -14.48 -29.33
C PRO A 312 -6.07 -15.46 -30.51
N ASP A 313 -5.92 -14.93 -31.73
CA ASP A 313 -5.93 -15.71 -32.96
C ASP A 313 -4.75 -15.34 -33.87
N GLU A 314 -4.43 -16.23 -34.81
CA GLU A 314 -3.47 -15.96 -35.86
C GLU A 314 -4.04 -14.94 -36.87
N THR A 315 -3.21 -13.99 -37.27
CA THR A 315 -3.57 -12.94 -38.21
C THR A 315 -2.38 -12.59 -39.12
N ASP A 316 -2.67 -12.31 -40.38
CA ASP A 316 -1.67 -11.93 -41.38
C ASP A 316 -1.24 -10.46 -41.23
N GLU A 317 -2.10 -9.61 -40.66
CA GLU A 317 -1.89 -8.15 -40.54
C GLU A 317 -1.99 -7.70 -39.06
N PRO A 318 -1.12 -8.20 -38.15
CA PRO A 318 -1.23 -7.97 -36.70
C PRO A 318 -1.09 -6.50 -36.30
N PHE A 319 -0.56 -5.63 -37.17
CA PHE A 319 -0.35 -4.21 -36.89
C PHE A 319 -1.32 -3.30 -37.64
N GLN A 320 -2.31 -3.85 -38.35
CA GLN A 320 -3.39 -3.06 -38.93
C GLN A 320 -4.16 -2.32 -37.82
N SER A 321 -4.44 -1.03 -38.05
CA SER A 321 -5.11 -0.12 -37.09
C SER A 321 -4.42 0.04 -35.72
N PHE A 322 -3.16 -0.36 -35.57
CA PHE A 322 -2.45 -0.26 -34.28
C PHE A 322 -2.44 1.16 -33.71
N ASP A 323 -2.07 2.15 -34.53
CA ASP A 323 -2.05 3.56 -34.14
C ASP A 323 -3.44 4.12 -33.81
N GLU A 324 -4.44 3.70 -34.58
CA GLU A 324 -5.85 4.09 -34.39
C GLU A 324 -6.38 3.58 -33.04
N ILE A 325 -6.13 2.30 -32.73
CA ILE A 325 -6.53 1.69 -31.46
C ILE A 325 -5.82 2.37 -30.28
N PHE A 326 -4.51 2.62 -30.41
CA PHE A 326 -3.73 3.30 -29.38
C PHE A 326 -4.27 4.70 -29.09
N ASN A 327 -4.52 5.50 -30.14
CA ASN A 327 -5.06 6.85 -30.02
C ASN A 327 -6.49 6.84 -29.44
N THR A 328 -7.30 5.84 -29.82
CA THR A 328 -8.65 5.66 -29.28
C THR A 328 -8.60 5.38 -27.78
N ARG A 329 -7.81 4.39 -27.33
CA ARG A 329 -7.68 4.03 -25.91
C ARG A 329 -7.12 5.19 -25.07
N LYS A 330 -6.18 5.95 -25.62
CA LYS A 330 -5.67 7.16 -24.97
C LYS A 330 -6.76 8.23 -24.82
N THR A 331 -7.52 8.50 -25.89
CA THR A 331 -8.61 9.49 -25.87
C THR A 331 -9.69 9.12 -24.85
N GLU A 332 -10.09 7.86 -24.79
CA GLU A 332 -11.05 7.38 -23.80
C GLU A 332 -10.52 7.47 -22.36
N ALA A 333 -9.21 7.27 -22.15
CA ALA A 333 -8.57 7.49 -20.85
C ALA A 333 -8.60 8.97 -20.45
N GLU A 334 -8.32 9.88 -21.39
CA GLU A 334 -8.49 11.33 -21.16
C GLU A 334 -9.93 11.67 -20.79
N GLU A 335 -10.92 11.20 -21.56
CA GLU A 335 -12.34 11.44 -21.29
C GLU A 335 -12.76 10.93 -19.90
N PHE A 336 -12.30 9.74 -19.52
CA PHE A 336 -12.57 9.16 -18.21
C PHE A 336 -12.01 10.04 -17.07
N TYR A 337 -10.76 10.47 -17.18
CA TYR A 337 -10.14 11.32 -16.16
C TYR A 337 -10.70 12.75 -16.16
N HIS A 338 -11.04 13.31 -17.32
CA HIS A 338 -11.75 14.59 -17.42
C HIS A 338 -13.11 14.54 -16.68
N GLU A 339 -13.84 13.42 -16.76
CA GLU A 339 -15.09 13.25 -16.01
C GLU A 339 -14.86 13.21 -14.49
N ILE A 340 -13.83 12.50 -14.02
CA ILE A 340 -13.48 12.42 -12.58
C ILE A 340 -13.01 13.77 -12.03
N GLN A 341 -12.22 14.49 -12.84
CA GLN A 341 -11.54 15.74 -12.51
C GLN A 341 -12.33 16.99 -12.90
N ASN A 342 -13.60 16.84 -13.28
CA ASN A 342 -14.46 17.93 -13.75
C ASN A 342 -14.48 19.19 -12.84
N ASP A 343 -14.32 18.99 -11.53
CA ASP A 343 -14.34 20.04 -10.50
C ASP A 343 -12.93 20.49 -10.07
N THR A 344 -11.86 19.96 -10.68
CA THR A 344 -10.45 20.30 -10.39
C THR A 344 -9.92 21.18 -11.51
N THR A 345 -9.65 22.45 -11.20
CA THR A 345 -9.25 23.45 -12.21
C THR A 345 -7.74 23.64 -12.34
N ASP A 346 -6.97 23.22 -11.34
CA ASP A 346 -5.52 23.28 -11.36
C ASP A 346 -4.93 22.04 -12.07
N GLU A 347 -4.13 22.27 -13.12
CA GLU A 347 -3.55 21.19 -13.92
C GLU A 347 -2.51 20.35 -13.14
N ASP A 348 -1.83 20.93 -12.16
CA ASP A 348 -0.87 20.19 -11.33
C ASP A 348 -1.59 19.28 -10.34
N GLU A 349 -2.69 19.73 -9.73
CA GLU A 349 -3.59 18.89 -8.94
C GLU A 349 -4.16 17.73 -9.77
N ARG A 350 -4.56 17.99 -11.02
CA ARG A 350 -5.03 16.95 -11.95
C ARG A 350 -3.94 15.93 -12.26
N ASN A 351 -2.70 16.38 -12.47
CA ASN A 351 -1.56 15.50 -12.72
C ASN A 351 -1.25 14.62 -11.50
N VAL A 352 -1.16 15.20 -10.30
CA VAL A 352 -0.93 14.46 -9.04
C VAL A 352 -2.03 13.43 -8.80
N GLN A 353 -3.30 13.81 -8.99
CA GLN A 353 -4.42 12.90 -8.77
C GLN A 353 -4.41 11.74 -9.76
N ARG A 354 -4.15 12.00 -11.05
CA ARG A 354 -4.10 10.94 -12.08
C ARG A 354 -2.98 9.95 -11.83
N GLN A 355 -1.79 10.42 -11.45
CA GLN A 355 -0.66 9.54 -11.13
C GLN A 355 -0.87 8.76 -9.83
N ALA A 356 -1.59 9.32 -8.84
CA ALA A 356 -2.01 8.57 -7.65
C ALA A 356 -2.94 7.39 -8.01
N PHE A 357 -3.90 7.62 -8.91
CA PHE A 357 -4.76 6.54 -9.44
C PHE A 357 -3.98 5.54 -10.28
N ALA A 358 -3.08 6.03 -11.15
CA ALA A 358 -2.22 5.16 -11.95
C ALA A 358 -1.38 4.23 -11.06
N GLY A 359 -0.77 4.76 -10.00
CA GLY A 359 0.02 3.97 -9.06
C GLY A 359 -0.78 2.91 -8.33
N LEU A 360 -1.99 3.21 -7.85
CA LEU A 360 -2.90 2.20 -7.26
C LEU A 360 -3.23 1.07 -8.24
N LEU A 361 -3.50 1.43 -9.51
CA LEU A 361 -3.86 0.47 -10.54
C LEU A 361 -2.67 -0.37 -11.00
N TRP A 362 -1.48 0.22 -11.12
CA TRP A 362 -0.24 -0.48 -11.40
C TRP A 362 0.21 -1.36 -10.22
N ASN A 363 -0.13 -1.00 -8.98
CA ASN A 363 0.17 -1.77 -7.78
C ASN A 363 -0.80 -2.94 -7.51
N LYS A 364 -1.75 -3.22 -8.40
CA LYS A 364 -2.51 -4.49 -8.37
C LYS A 364 -1.56 -5.64 -8.70
N GLN A 365 -1.52 -6.67 -7.85
CA GLN A 365 -0.61 -7.80 -7.99
C GLN A 365 -1.36 -9.12 -7.84
N PHE A 366 -1.03 -10.12 -8.66
CA PHE A 366 -1.41 -11.50 -8.36
C PHE A 366 -0.63 -11.97 -7.14
N TYR A 367 -1.34 -12.26 -6.06
CA TYR A 367 -0.75 -12.73 -4.82
C TYR A 367 -1.29 -14.14 -4.51
N HIS A 368 -0.38 -15.12 -4.56
CA HIS A 368 -0.69 -16.50 -4.25
C HIS A 368 0.22 -16.98 -3.13
N TYR A 369 -0.37 -17.41 -2.03
CA TYR A 369 0.34 -17.98 -0.90
C TYR A 369 -0.60 -18.95 -0.19
N ASN A 370 -0.30 -20.24 -0.30
CA ASN A 370 -1.03 -21.28 0.40
C ASN A 370 -0.16 -21.76 1.55
N ILE A 371 -0.42 -21.24 2.75
CA ILE A 371 0.42 -21.48 3.93
C ILE A 371 0.44 -22.96 4.27
N GLY A 372 -0.72 -23.63 4.26
CA GLY A 372 -0.80 -25.06 4.53
C GLY A 372 0.04 -25.93 3.59
N LYS A 373 0.18 -25.56 2.31
CA LYS A 373 1.10 -26.21 1.36
C LYS A 373 2.54 -25.82 1.61
N TRP A 374 2.82 -24.53 1.76
CA TRP A 374 4.17 -24.02 1.98
C TRP A 374 4.83 -24.60 3.24
N LEU A 375 4.07 -24.80 4.32
CA LEU A 375 4.54 -25.44 5.55
C LEU A 375 4.92 -26.91 5.34
N LYS A 376 4.26 -27.62 4.44
CA LYS A 376 4.51 -29.04 4.13
C LYS A 376 5.63 -29.24 3.10
N GLY A 377 5.95 -28.21 2.32
CA GLY A 377 6.74 -28.33 1.10
C GLY A 377 5.91 -28.83 -0.09
N ASP A 378 6.56 -28.93 -1.25
CA ASP A 378 5.94 -29.42 -2.49
C ASP A 378 6.33 -30.91 -2.73
N PRO A 379 5.49 -31.75 -3.36
CA PRO A 379 5.76 -33.18 -3.55
C PRO A 379 7.10 -33.53 -4.19
N ASN A 380 7.56 -32.70 -5.13
CA ASN A 380 8.85 -32.87 -5.81
C ASN A 380 9.97 -32.00 -5.23
N PHE A 381 9.70 -31.26 -4.15
CA PHE A 381 10.65 -30.34 -3.53
C PHE A 381 10.48 -30.38 -2.00
N GLU A 382 11.33 -31.18 -1.35
CA GLU A 382 11.36 -31.25 0.11
C GLU A 382 11.76 -29.90 0.71
N ALA A 383 11.06 -29.49 1.77
CA ALA A 383 11.32 -28.27 2.51
C ALA A 383 11.57 -28.63 3.98
N PRO A 384 12.81 -28.95 4.40
CA PRO A 384 13.09 -29.24 5.80
C PRO A 384 12.86 -27.97 6.64
N ARG A 385 11.91 -28.03 7.58
CA ARG A 385 11.49 -26.91 8.43
C ARG A 385 11.87 -27.17 9.89
N ASN A 386 12.45 -26.17 10.56
CA ASN A 386 12.58 -26.16 12.01
C ASN A 386 11.43 -25.38 12.67
N PHE A 387 10.33 -26.09 12.96
CA PHE A 387 9.10 -25.51 13.51
C PHE A 387 9.26 -24.86 14.90
N ASN A 388 10.34 -25.12 15.61
CA ASN A 388 10.56 -24.56 16.95
C ASN A 388 11.24 -23.18 16.93
N GLU A 389 11.82 -22.77 15.80
CA GLU A 389 12.62 -21.54 15.73
C GLU A 389 12.20 -20.62 14.58
N TYR A 390 12.24 -21.10 13.33
CA TYR A 390 12.30 -20.22 12.15
C TYR A 390 11.05 -20.25 11.27
N VAL A 391 10.05 -21.06 11.59
CA VAL A 391 8.85 -21.23 10.75
C VAL A 391 7.80 -20.19 11.13
N ARG A 392 7.48 -19.31 10.18
CA ARG A 392 6.46 -18.28 10.33
C ARG A 392 5.06 -18.85 10.06
N ASN A 393 4.04 -18.17 10.61
CA ASN A 393 2.63 -18.33 10.26
C ASN A 393 2.04 -19.75 10.47
N THR A 394 2.56 -20.54 11.41
CA THR A 394 2.08 -21.92 11.67
C THR A 394 0.59 -22.00 12.02
N GLU A 395 0.07 -20.98 12.71
CA GLU A 395 -1.35 -20.88 13.09
C GLU A 395 -2.30 -20.62 11.90
N TRP A 396 -1.75 -20.29 10.74
CA TRP A 396 -2.50 -19.86 9.55
C TRP A 396 -2.52 -20.89 8.43
N ASN A 397 -2.39 -22.19 8.75
CA ASN A 397 -2.50 -23.31 7.81
C ASN A 397 -3.67 -23.18 6.80
N HIS A 398 -4.82 -22.71 7.26
CA HIS A 398 -6.03 -22.55 6.44
C HIS A 398 -5.93 -21.41 5.40
N LEU A 399 -5.00 -20.47 5.56
CA LEU A 399 -4.87 -19.30 4.70
C LEU A 399 -4.48 -19.72 3.28
N HIS A 400 -5.27 -19.30 2.31
CA HIS A 400 -5.05 -19.58 0.90
C HIS A 400 -5.32 -18.32 0.07
N ASN A 401 -4.28 -17.51 -0.12
CA ASN A 401 -4.36 -16.39 -1.05
C ASN A 401 -4.17 -16.90 -2.48
N LYS A 402 -5.00 -16.46 -3.43
CA LYS A 402 -4.80 -16.66 -4.87
C LYS A 402 -5.66 -15.69 -5.67
N ASP A 403 -5.42 -14.40 -5.47
CA ASP A 403 -6.28 -13.33 -5.97
C ASP A 403 -5.43 -12.15 -6.47
N ILE A 404 -6.05 -11.24 -7.23
CA ILE A 404 -5.47 -9.93 -7.53
C ILE A 404 -5.76 -9.00 -6.35
N ILE A 405 -4.69 -8.49 -5.72
CA ILE A 405 -4.77 -7.65 -4.53
C ILE A 405 -4.03 -6.32 -4.77
N SER A 406 -4.56 -5.22 -4.24
CA SER A 406 -3.85 -3.93 -4.26
C SER A 406 -2.73 -3.93 -3.21
N MET A 407 -1.47 -3.80 -3.64
CA MET A 407 -0.31 -3.73 -2.76
C MET A 407 -0.03 -2.30 -2.30
N PRO A 408 0.66 -2.08 -1.16
CA PRO A 408 1.21 -0.76 -0.81
C PRO A 408 2.15 -0.26 -1.91
N ASP A 409 3.07 -1.11 -2.34
CA ASP A 409 3.87 -1.01 -3.56
C ASP A 409 4.27 -2.41 -4.05
N LYS A 410 4.83 -2.57 -5.25
CA LYS A 410 5.16 -3.91 -5.80
C LYS A 410 6.62 -4.31 -5.67
N TRP A 411 7.47 -3.48 -5.07
CA TRP A 411 8.88 -3.77 -4.88
C TRP A 411 9.24 -3.92 -3.40
N GLU A 412 9.03 -2.95 -2.52
CA GLU A 412 9.34 -3.08 -1.09
C GLU A 412 8.33 -3.96 -0.36
N TYR A 413 7.05 -3.71 -0.60
CA TYR A 413 5.94 -4.46 -0.02
C TYR A 413 5.16 -5.27 -1.06
N PRO A 414 5.76 -6.25 -1.77
CA PRO A 414 5.08 -7.09 -2.78
C PRO A 414 4.18 -8.14 -2.12
N TRP A 415 3.52 -7.74 -1.04
CA TRP A 415 2.60 -8.45 -0.16
C TRP A 415 1.61 -7.44 0.45
N TYR A 416 0.42 -7.89 0.82
CA TYR A 416 -0.59 -6.99 1.38
C TYR A 416 -0.42 -6.81 2.89
N ALA A 417 -0.74 -5.62 3.37
CA ALA A 417 -1.09 -5.37 4.76
C ALA A 417 -2.58 -5.02 4.86
N THR A 418 -3.28 -5.61 5.83
CA THR A 418 -4.74 -5.48 5.95
C THR A 418 -5.18 -4.04 6.23
N TRP A 419 -4.44 -3.30 7.05
CA TRP A 419 -4.82 -1.92 7.35
C TRP A 419 -4.49 -0.97 6.19
N ASP A 420 -3.36 -1.12 5.50
CA ASP A 420 -3.03 -0.43 4.25
C ASP A 420 -4.14 -0.58 3.22
N LEU A 421 -4.60 -1.82 2.97
CA LEU A 421 -5.64 -2.12 1.99
C LEU A 421 -6.94 -1.34 2.27
N ALA A 422 -7.27 -1.10 3.53
CA ALA A 422 -8.42 -0.28 3.90
C ALA A 422 -8.27 1.18 3.41
N PHE A 423 -7.07 1.75 3.48
CA PHE A 423 -6.78 3.08 2.95
C PHE A 423 -6.71 3.10 1.42
N HIS A 424 -6.24 2.03 0.76
CA HIS A 424 -6.22 1.92 -0.71
C HIS A 424 -7.64 1.98 -1.29
N CYS A 425 -8.58 1.30 -0.63
CA CYS A 425 -9.95 1.15 -1.10
C CYS A 425 -10.73 2.48 -1.18
N VAL A 426 -10.40 3.48 -0.36
CA VAL A 426 -11.07 4.79 -0.38
C VAL A 426 -10.84 5.54 -1.70
N PRO A 427 -9.60 5.86 -2.13
CA PRO A 427 -9.35 6.45 -3.45
C PRO A 427 -9.71 5.49 -4.60
N LEU A 428 -9.47 4.17 -4.48
CA LEU A 428 -9.93 3.21 -5.51
C LEU A 428 -11.43 3.31 -5.76
N SER A 429 -12.26 3.51 -4.72
CA SER A 429 -13.71 3.63 -4.89
C SER A 429 -14.17 4.85 -5.69
N MET A 430 -13.29 5.84 -5.90
CA MET A 430 -13.57 6.99 -6.77
C MET A 430 -13.58 6.59 -8.25
N ILE A 431 -12.88 5.51 -8.62
CA ILE A 431 -12.70 5.08 -10.03
C ILE A 431 -13.20 3.65 -10.29
N ASP A 432 -13.25 2.78 -9.28
CA ASP A 432 -13.64 1.37 -9.35
C ASP A 432 -14.15 0.87 -7.98
N ALA A 433 -15.36 1.30 -7.60
CA ALA A 433 -15.97 0.92 -6.33
C ALA A 433 -16.23 -0.59 -6.19
N GLU A 434 -16.48 -1.29 -7.29
CA GLU A 434 -16.66 -2.75 -7.27
C GLU A 434 -15.38 -3.47 -6.85
N PHE A 435 -14.22 -3.08 -7.43
CA PHE A 435 -12.94 -3.64 -7.01
C PHE A 435 -12.64 -3.32 -5.54
N ALA A 436 -12.83 -2.07 -5.10
CA ALA A 436 -12.61 -1.67 -3.70
C ALA A 436 -13.46 -2.49 -2.71
N LYS A 437 -14.76 -2.67 -2.99
CA LYS A 437 -15.65 -3.54 -2.20
C LYS A 437 -15.18 -5.00 -2.21
N GLY A 438 -14.72 -5.49 -3.36
CA GLY A 438 -14.17 -6.84 -3.51
C GLY A 438 -12.94 -7.07 -2.64
N GLN A 439 -12.01 -6.11 -2.57
CA GLN A 439 -10.81 -6.17 -1.73
C GLN A 439 -11.16 -6.23 -0.23
N LEU A 440 -12.11 -5.41 0.23
CA LEU A 440 -12.55 -5.40 1.63
C LEU A 440 -13.27 -6.70 2.03
N LEU A 441 -14.08 -7.26 1.12
CA LEU A 441 -14.70 -8.57 1.35
C LEU A 441 -13.66 -9.70 1.32
N LEU A 442 -12.62 -9.60 0.49
CA LEU A 442 -11.62 -10.65 0.29
C LEU A 442 -10.99 -11.10 1.61
N LEU A 443 -10.53 -10.15 2.42
CA LEU A 443 -9.88 -10.44 3.70
C LEU A 443 -10.81 -11.03 4.76
N THR A 444 -12.12 -11.00 4.51
CA THR A 444 -13.14 -11.55 5.41
C THR A 444 -13.66 -12.93 5.00
N LYS A 445 -13.17 -13.48 3.88
CA LYS A 445 -13.55 -14.82 3.41
C LYS A 445 -13.00 -15.90 4.34
N GLU A 446 -13.63 -17.07 4.34
CA GLU A 446 -13.34 -18.19 5.24
C GLU A 446 -11.92 -18.77 5.07
N TRP A 447 -11.31 -18.57 3.90
CA TRP A 447 -9.93 -18.98 3.60
C TRP A 447 -8.92 -17.83 3.71
N TYR A 448 -9.35 -16.66 4.18
CA TYR A 448 -8.52 -15.49 4.49
C TYR A 448 -8.54 -15.16 5.98
N MET A 449 -9.74 -15.02 6.55
CA MET A 449 -9.96 -14.75 7.97
C MET A 449 -9.67 -16.01 8.79
N HIS A 450 -8.96 -15.85 9.91
CA HIS A 450 -8.76 -16.93 10.85
C HIS A 450 -10.11 -17.42 11.40
N PRO A 451 -10.32 -18.73 11.63
CA PRO A 451 -11.55 -19.27 12.22
C PRO A 451 -11.96 -18.67 13.58
N ASN A 452 -11.09 -17.89 14.23
CA ASN A 452 -11.36 -17.22 15.50
C ASN A 452 -11.88 -15.78 15.30
N GLY A 453 -11.97 -15.29 14.06
CA GLY A 453 -12.37 -13.93 13.69
C GLY A 453 -11.22 -12.97 13.35
N GLN A 454 -9.95 -13.35 13.53
CA GLN A 454 -8.81 -12.48 13.22
C GLN A 454 -8.65 -12.26 11.71
N LEU A 455 -8.41 -11.01 11.31
CA LEU A 455 -7.97 -10.69 9.94
C LEU A 455 -6.44 -10.89 9.84
N PRO A 456 -5.92 -11.45 8.73
CA PRO A 456 -4.49 -11.68 8.56
C PRO A 456 -3.74 -10.35 8.49
N ALA A 457 -2.70 -10.13 9.29
CA ALA A 457 -2.01 -8.83 9.29
C ALA A 457 -1.21 -8.58 8.00
N TYR A 458 -0.09 -9.29 7.82
CA TYR A 458 0.79 -9.20 6.65
C TYR A 458 1.68 -10.45 6.50
N GLU A 459 2.38 -10.57 5.36
CA GLU A 459 3.12 -11.77 4.97
C GLU A 459 4.12 -12.27 6.04
N TRP A 460 4.87 -11.36 6.67
CA TRP A 460 5.88 -11.69 7.67
C TRP A 460 5.32 -12.20 8.99
N ASN A 461 4.11 -11.80 9.37
CA ASN A 461 3.43 -12.29 10.56
C ASN A 461 1.91 -12.10 10.45
N MET A 462 1.20 -13.14 10.05
CA MET A 462 -0.25 -13.09 9.88
C MET A 462 -1.00 -12.90 11.23
N SER A 463 -0.37 -13.28 12.35
CA SER A 463 -0.95 -13.19 13.70
C SER A 463 -0.79 -11.83 14.36
N ASP A 464 -0.03 -10.91 13.76
CA ASP A 464 0.09 -9.55 14.29
C ASP A 464 -1.26 -8.81 14.27
N VAL A 465 -1.27 -7.69 14.98
CA VAL A 465 -2.47 -6.87 15.15
C VAL A 465 -2.28 -5.57 14.39
N ASN A 466 -3.18 -5.28 13.46
CA ASN A 466 -3.23 -3.98 12.81
C ASN A 466 -4.40 -3.14 13.35
N PRO A 467 -4.38 -1.81 13.15
CA PRO A 467 -5.53 -0.96 13.45
C PRO A 467 -6.80 -1.47 12.75
N PRO A 468 -7.93 -1.65 13.48
CA PRO A 468 -9.21 -2.15 12.94
C PRO A 468 -9.98 -1.10 12.12
N VAL A 469 -9.31 -0.45 11.16
CA VAL A 469 -9.90 0.58 10.28
C VAL A 469 -10.80 0.02 9.16
N HIS A 470 -10.91 -1.31 9.07
CA HIS A 470 -11.69 -2.00 8.03
C HIS A 470 -13.15 -1.56 7.99
N ALA A 471 -13.82 -1.44 9.15
CA ALA A 471 -15.22 -1.02 9.21
C ALA A 471 -15.44 0.42 8.70
N TRP A 472 -14.50 1.32 9.02
CA TRP A 472 -14.52 2.70 8.51
C TRP A 472 -14.39 2.70 6.98
N SER A 473 -13.42 1.98 6.44
CA SER A 473 -13.19 1.91 5.00
C SER A 473 -14.41 1.31 4.28
N CYS A 474 -15.00 0.22 4.80
CA CYS A 474 -16.22 -0.36 4.25
C CYS A 474 -17.38 0.64 4.17
N PHE A 475 -17.64 1.36 5.26
CA PHE A 475 -18.70 2.35 5.26
C PHE A 475 -18.39 3.52 4.32
N ARG A 476 -17.13 3.96 4.27
CA ARG A 476 -16.70 5.05 3.39
C ARG A 476 -16.84 4.70 1.91
N VAL A 477 -16.37 3.53 1.51
CA VAL A 477 -16.52 2.98 0.15
C VAL A 477 -18.01 2.82 -0.20
N PHE A 478 -18.82 2.28 0.71
CA PHE A 478 -20.27 2.16 0.51
C PHE A 478 -20.94 3.50 0.23
N LYS A 479 -20.61 4.58 0.98
CA LYS A 479 -21.19 5.91 0.72
C LYS A 479 -20.66 6.58 -0.54
N ILE A 480 -19.39 6.33 -0.92
CA ILE A 480 -18.85 6.81 -2.20
C ILE A 480 -19.57 6.13 -3.37
N ASP A 481 -19.72 4.80 -3.30
CA ASP A 481 -20.44 4.00 -4.29
C ASP A 481 -21.92 4.41 -4.40
N GLU A 482 -22.61 4.56 -3.27
CA GLU A 482 -24.00 5.02 -3.23
C GLU A 482 -24.16 6.38 -3.91
N LYS A 483 -23.25 7.32 -3.63
CA LYS A 483 -23.29 8.63 -4.27
C LYS A 483 -23.06 8.52 -5.79
N ASN A 484 -22.08 7.73 -6.22
CA ASN A 484 -21.72 7.63 -7.63
C ASN A 484 -22.79 6.89 -8.46
N ASN A 485 -23.46 5.90 -7.86
CA ASN A 485 -24.46 5.06 -8.53
C ASN A 485 -25.91 5.45 -8.20
N GLY A 486 -26.13 6.42 -7.30
CA GLY A 486 -27.44 6.90 -6.87
C GLY A 486 -28.26 5.89 -6.04
N LYS A 487 -27.67 4.76 -5.63
CA LYS A 487 -28.35 3.70 -4.86
C LYS A 487 -27.40 2.98 -3.90
N PRO A 488 -27.85 2.58 -2.71
CA PRO A 488 -27.03 1.85 -1.76
C PRO A 488 -26.83 0.38 -2.16
N ASP A 489 -25.61 -0.13 -2.02
CA ASP A 489 -25.31 -1.57 -2.10
C ASP A 489 -25.45 -2.25 -0.73
N LEU A 490 -26.69 -2.54 -0.35
CA LEU A 490 -27.00 -3.16 0.95
C LEU A 490 -26.40 -4.56 1.07
N LEU A 491 -26.31 -5.32 -0.02
CA LEU A 491 -25.77 -6.67 0.01
C LEU A 491 -24.29 -6.68 0.40
N PHE A 492 -23.49 -5.76 -0.13
CA PHE A 492 -22.11 -5.57 0.30
C PHE A 492 -22.04 -5.24 1.80
N LEU A 493 -22.84 -4.26 2.23
CA LEU A 493 -22.81 -3.76 3.60
C LEU A 493 -23.21 -4.82 4.62
N GLU A 494 -24.24 -5.62 4.33
CA GLU A 494 -24.66 -6.75 5.16
C GLU A 494 -23.60 -7.85 5.23
N LYS A 495 -23.03 -8.25 4.09
CA LYS A 495 -21.98 -9.29 4.04
C LYS A 495 -20.81 -8.93 4.92
N VAL A 496 -20.30 -7.70 4.78
CA VAL A 496 -19.12 -7.27 5.53
C VAL A 496 -19.45 -7.05 7.00
N PHE A 497 -20.63 -6.54 7.33
CA PHE A 497 -21.08 -6.38 8.72
C PHE A 497 -21.05 -7.69 9.51
N GLN A 498 -21.57 -8.78 8.94
CA GLN A 498 -21.57 -10.10 9.59
C GLN A 498 -20.15 -10.62 9.86
N LYS A 499 -19.22 -10.38 8.94
CA LYS A 499 -17.82 -10.79 9.11
C LYS A 499 -17.07 -9.92 10.11
N LEU A 500 -17.31 -8.61 10.07
CA LEU A 500 -16.73 -7.68 11.04
C LEU A 500 -17.30 -7.90 12.45
N LEU A 501 -18.49 -8.48 12.61
CA LEU A 501 -18.96 -8.91 13.92
C LEU A 501 -18.07 -10.01 14.54
N LEU A 502 -17.60 -10.96 13.73
CA LEU A 502 -16.64 -11.98 14.17
C LEU A 502 -15.31 -11.36 14.57
N ASN A 503 -14.81 -10.43 13.75
CA ASN A 503 -13.56 -9.73 14.05
C ASN A 503 -13.66 -8.85 15.30
N PHE A 504 -14.75 -8.09 15.47
CA PHE A 504 -14.99 -7.31 16.68
C PHE A 504 -15.03 -8.22 17.92
N THR A 505 -15.68 -9.39 17.81
CA THR A 505 -15.75 -10.36 18.91
C THR A 505 -14.37 -10.96 19.23
N TRP A 506 -13.54 -11.21 18.21
CA TRP A 506 -12.15 -11.60 18.41
C TRP A 506 -11.37 -10.55 19.21
N TRP A 507 -11.51 -9.27 18.86
CA TRP A 507 -10.87 -8.18 19.60
C TRP A 507 -11.28 -8.17 21.07
N VAL A 508 -12.59 -8.22 21.35
CA VAL A 508 -13.13 -8.29 22.73
C VAL A 508 -12.58 -9.49 23.50
N ASN A 509 -12.44 -10.64 22.87
CA ASN A 509 -12.03 -11.86 23.58
C ASN A 509 -10.51 -12.06 23.66
N ARG A 510 -9.73 -11.46 22.76
CA ARG A 510 -8.28 -11.74 22.63
C ARG A 510 -7.37 -10.54 22.87
N LYS A 511 -7.92 -9.32 22.82
CA LYS A 511 -7.16 -8.08 22.93
C LYS A 511 -7.61 -7.19 24.09
N ASP A 512 -8.65 -7.58 24.82
CA ASP A 512 -8.98 -7.08 26.14
C ASP A 512 -8.55 -8.11 27.20
N LYS A 513 -7.28 -8.04 27.63
CA LYS A 513 -6.64 -9.05 28.49
C LYS A 513 -7.38 -9.29 29.81
N ASN A 514 -7.97 -8.23 30.36
CA ASN A 514 -8.56 -8.22 31.70
C ASN A 514 -10.11 -8.19 31.68
N GLY A 515 -10.73 -8.16 30.50
CA GLY A 515 -12.20 -8.04 30.37
C GLY A 515 -12.73 -6.69 30.86
N LYS A 516 -11.92 -5.62 30.74
CA LYS A 516 -12.20 -4.28 31.27
C LYS A 516 -12.48 -3.25 30.17
N ASN A 517 -12.59 -3.68 28.90
CA ASN A 517 -12.72 -2.83 27.73
C ASN A 517 -11.52 -1.88 27.51
N ILE A 518 -10.32 -2.34 27.90
CA ILE A 518 -9.05 -1.70 27.55
C ILE A 518 -8.31 -2.64 26.63
N PHE A 519 -7.93 -2.12 25.47
CA PHE A 519 -7.46 -2.94 24.37
C PHE A 519 -5.99 -2.69 24.09
N GLY A 520 -5.24 -3.79 23.99
CA GLY A 520 -3.84 -3.81 23.60
C GLY A 520 -3.60 -4.79 22.46
N GLY A 521 -2.85 -4.37 21.46
CA GLY A 521 -2.39 -5.20 20.36
C GLY A 521 -0.87 -5.24 20.19
N GLY A 522 -0.13 -4.53 21.04
CA GLY A 522 1.32 -4.39 20.92
C GLY A 522 1.68 -3.49 19.75
N PHE A 523 2.09 -4.08 18.62
CA PHE A 523 2.55 -3.41 17.39
C PHE A 523 1.57 -2.37 16.83
N LEU A 524 0.31 -2.75 16.55
CA LEU A 524 -0.75 -1.88 16.01
C LEU A 524 -0.33 -1.02 14.79
N GLY A 525 0.62 -1.49 13.98
CA GLY A 525 1.09 -0.77 12.78
C GLY A 525 1.97 0.45 13.06
N LEU A 526 2.39 0.66 14.30
CA LEU A 526 3.17 1.82 14.74
C LEU A 526 4.53 1.39 15.32
N ASP A 527 5.40 0.89 14.44
CA ASP A 527 6.66 0.19 14.70
C ASP A 527 7.46 0.72 15.90
N ASN A 528 8.09 1.89 15.75
CA ASN A 528 9.02 2.43 16.74
C ASN A 528 8.40 3.56 17.59
N ILE A 529 7.07 3.70 17.62
CA ILE A 529 6.39 4.85 18.27
C ILE A 529 6.64 4.92 19.78
N GLY A 530 6.81 3.76 20.42
CA GLY A 530 7.01 3.62 21.86
C GLY A 530 8.45 3.84 22.29
N ALA A 531 8.65 4.00 23.61
CA ALA A 531 9.99 4.03 24.20
C ALA A 531 10.70 2.66 24.15
N PHE A 532 9.93 1.58 24.04
CA PHE A 532 10.40 0.20 23.91
C PHE A 532 9.44 -0.56 22.98
N ASP A 533 9.85 -1.76 22.55
CA ASP A 533 9.01 -2.65 21.74
C ASP A 533 7.72 -3.00 22.51
N ARG A 534 6.58 -2.58 21.96
CA ARG A 534 5.26 -2.75 22.57
C ARG A 534 4.78 -4.20 22.60
N ASN A 535 5.44 -5.10 21.87
CA ASN A 535 5.22 -6.55 21.93
C ASN A 535 6.07 -7.26 22.99
N MET A 536 7.01 -6.55 23.64
CA MET A 536 7.91 -7.16 24.61
C MET A 536 7.15 -7.68 25.84
N ASP A 537 7.44 -8.92 26.24
CA ASP A 537 6.98 -9.45 27.52
C ASP A 537 7.66 -8.72 28.67
N LEU A 538 6.87 -7.94 29.42
CA LEU A 538 7.34 -7.23 30.60
C LEU A 538 7.36 -8.18 31.81
N LYS A 539 8.38 -8.02 32.67
CA LYS A 539 8.59 -8.90 33.84
C LYS A 539 7.57 -8.61 34.95
N ASP A 540 7.50 -9.51 35.93
CA ASP A 540 6.80 -9.29 37.21
C ASP A 540 5.30 -8.94 37.06
N GLY A 541 4.63 -9.48 36.03
CA GLY A 541 3.19 -9.27 35.80
C GLY A 541 2.85 -7.89 35.21
N GLN A 542 3.85 -7.09 34.84
CA GLN A 542 3.66 -5.79 34.21
C GLN A 542 3.01 -5.92 32.83
N HIS A 543 2.19 -4.94 32.45
CA HIS A 543 1.62 -4.87 31.10
C HIS A 543 1.31 -3.44 30.70
N LEU A 544 1.33 -3.22 29.38
CA LEU A 544 1.03 -1.92 28.78
C LEU A 544 -0.46 -1.85 28.43
N GLU A 545 -1.14 -0.85 28.99
CA GLU A 545 -2.48 -0.45 28.55
C GLU A 545 -2.32 0.64 27.48
N GLN A 546 -2.84 0.34 26.28
CA GLN A 546 -2.56 1.11 25.08
C GLN A 546 -3.72 2.07 24.75
N ALA A 547 -3.42 3.37 24.67
CA ALA A 547 -4.41 4.40 24.41
C ALA A 547 -4.94 4.36 22.97
N ASP A 548 -4.07 4.07 22.01
CA ASP A 548 -4.42 3.88 20.60
C ASP A 548 -5.27 2.62 20.40
N GLY A 549 -4.87 1.46 20.93
CA GLY A 549 -5.62 0.20 20.81
C GLY A 549 -7.06 0.34 21.31
N THR A 550 -7.22 0.98 22.47
CA THR A 550 -8.55 1.26 23.05
C THR A 550 -9.34 2.27 22.21
N SER A 551 -8.70 3.33 21.72
CA SER A 551 -9.34 4.33 20.86
C SER A 551 -9.77 3.77 19.51
N TRP A 552 -8.97 2.88 18.92
CA TRP A 552 -9.33 2.18 17.69
C TRP A 552 -10.57 1.31 17.88
N MET A 553 -10.71 0.64 19.03
CA MET A 553 -11.90 -0.13 19.34
C MET A 553 -13.12 0.76 19.61
N ALA A 554 -12.95 1.95 20.20
CA ALA A 554 -14.02 2.94 20.29
C ALA A 554 -14.50 3.37 18.89
N MET A 555 -13.56 3.68 17.99
CA MET A 555 -13.85 3.99 16.59
C MET A 555 -14.54 2.81 15.88
N TYR A 556 -14.05 1.58 16.06
CA TYR A 556 -14.64 0.38 15.48
C TYR A 556 -16.08 0.16 15.96
N ALA A 557 -16.34 0.33 17.27
CA ALA A 557 -17.70 0.25 17.81
C ALA A 557 -18.63 1.29 17.18
N LEU A 558 -18.20 2.55 17.04
CA LEU A 558 -18.98 3.59 16.38
C LEU A 558 -19.23 3.30 14.90
N ASN A 559 -18.23 2.81 14.16
CA ASN A 559 -18.40 2.44 12.76
C ASN A 559 -19.40 1.29 12.60
N MET A 560 -19.31 0.26 13.45
CA MET A 560 -20.27 -0.85 13.42
C MET A 560 -21.68 -0.41 13.82
N MET A 561 -21.81 0.50 14.79
CA MET A 561 -23.09 1.13 15.13
C MET A 561 -23.65 1.88 13.92
N ARG A 562 -22.84 2.68 13.24
CA ARG A 562 -23.28 3.46 12.08
C ARG A 562 -23.72 2.56 10.91
N ILE A 563 -22.98 1.49 10.64
CA ILE A 563 -23.37 0.49 9.64
C ILE A 563 -24.70 -0.17 10.02
N ALA A 564 -24.86 -0.58 11.29
CA ALA A 564 -26.09 -1.18 11.77
C ALA A 564 -27.29 -0.22 11.67
N MET A 565 -27.10 1.07 12.00
CA MET A 565 -28.13 2.10 11.82
C MET A 565 -28.50 2.30 10.33
N GLU A 566 -27.52 2.27 9.44
CA GLU A 566 -27.76 2.38 8.00
C GLU A 566 -28.62 1.20 7.50
N LEU A 567 -28.28 -0.02 7.91
CA LEU A 567 -29.04 -1.24 7.59
C LEU A 567 -30.42 -1.28 8.25
N ALA A 568 -30.55 -0.73 9.47
CA ALA A 568 -31.82 -0.68 10.22
C ALA A 568 -32.90 0.15 9.52
N GLN A 569 -32.52 1.06 8.62
CA GLN A 569 -33.48 1.78 7.78
C GLN A 569 -34.24 0.85 6.80
N TYR A 570 -33.71 -0.34 6.55
CA TYR A 570 -34.27 -1.33 5.64
C TYR A 570 -34.74 -2.58 6.37
N TYR A 571 -33.98 -3.03 7.39
CA TYR A 571 -34.28 -4.24 8.16
C TYR A 571 -34.13 -3.97 9.66
N GLN A 572 -35.26 -3.96 10.38
CA GLN A 572 -35.32 -3.58 11.79
C GLN A 572 -34.43 -4.43 12.71
N VAL A 573 -34.07 -5.66 12.33
CA VAL A 573 -33.19 -6.55 13.11
C VAL A 573 -31.82 -5.93 13.44
N TYR A 574 -31.32 -5.01 12.61
CA TYR A 574 -30.03 -4.35 12.88
C TYR A 574 -30.13 -3.25 13.95
N GLU A 575 -31.34 -2.86 14.35
CA GLU A 575 -31.54 -1.89 15.44
C GLU A 575 -30.98 -2.41 16.76
N ASP A 576 -31.17 -3.69 17.07
CA ASP A 576 -30.60 -4.35 18.27
C ASP A 576 -29.07 -4.37 18.23
N MET A 577 -28.49 -4.53 17.04
CA MET A 577 -27.05 -4.46 16.89
C MET A 577 -26.52 -3.03 17.05
N ALA A 578 -27.23 -2.03 16.54
CA ALA A 578 -26.88 -0.63 16.79
C ALA A 578 -26.86 -0.33 18.29
N ILE A 579 -27.85 -0.83 19.05
CA ILE A 579 -27.89 -0.73 20.52
C ILE A 579 -26.66 -1.38 21.15
N LYS A 580 -26.32 -2.62 20.75
CA LYS A 580 -25.15 -3.32 21.27
C LYS A 580 -23.87 -2.51 21.08
N PHE A 581 -23.65 -1.95 19.89
CA PHE A 581 -22.41 -1.24 19.59
C PHE A 581 -22.38 0.14 20.26
N PHE A 582 -23.53 0.80 20.39
CA PHE A 582 -23.67 2.00 21.21
C PHE A 582 -23.28 1.74 22.66
N GLU A 583 -23.85 0.72 23.31
CA GLU A 583 -23.50 0.38 24.70
C GLU A 583 -22.02 0.03 24.85
N HIS A 584 -21.48 -0.78 23.94
CA HIS A 584 -20.08 -1.18 23.98
C HIS A 584 -19.14 0.02 23.84
N TYR A 585 -19.47 0.98 22.97
CA TYR A 585 -18.74 2.24 22.88
C TYR A 585 -18.75 3.01 24.22
N LEU A 586 -19.87 3.05 24.95
CA LEU A 586 -19.91 3.70 26.26
C LEU A 586 -19.01 3.01 27.29
N TYR A 587 -18.98 1.68 27.31
CA TYR A 587 -18.10 0.93 28.20
C TYR A 587 -16.61 1.18 27.88
N ILE A 588 -16.25 1.27 26.61
CA ILE A 588 -14.88 1.65 26.21
C ILE A 588 -14.57 3.08 26.68
N ALA A 589 -15.47 4.02 26.42
CA ALA A 589 -15.30 5.41 26.84
C ALA A 589 -15.11 5.52 28.36
N GLU A 590 -15.84 4.73 29.14
CA GLU A 590 -15.73 4.71 30.61
C GLU A 590 -14.38 4.16 31.05
N ALA A 591 -13.95 3.06 30.44
CA ALA A 591 -12.67 2.43 30.73
C ALA A 591 -11.49 3.38 30.44
N MET A 592 -11.58 4.17 29.36
CA MET A 592 -10.56 5.19 29.04
C MET A 592 -10.44 6.29 30.12
N GLU A 593 -11.53 6.59 30.84
CA GLU A 593 -11.52 7.53 31.96
C GLU A 593 -11.02 6.91 33.26
N ASN A 594 -11.40 5.66 33.53
CA ASN A 594 -11.12 4.97 34.79
C ASN A 594 -10.73 3.50 34.54
N LEU A 595 -9.52 3.11 34.92
CA LEU A 595 -9.02 1.72 34.77
C LEU A 595 -9.46 0.77 35.92
N GLY A 596 -10.24 1.29 36.88
CA GLY A 596 -10.73 0.56 38.06
C GLY A 596 -10.60 1.36 39.37
N GLU A 597 -10.88 0.74 40.51
CA GLU A 597 -10.87 1.38 41.85
C GLU A 597 -9.55 2.12 42.14
N GLY A 598 -9.57 3.46 42.04
CA GLY A 598 -8.45 4.33 42.43
C GLY A 598 -7.33 4.49 41.40
N THR A 599 -7.43 3.91 40.20
CA THR A 599 -6.39 4.01 39.15
C THR A 599 -6.76 5.08 38.11
N LYS A 600 -5.79 5.94 37.76
CA LYS A 600 -5.99 6.99 36.74
C LYS A 600 -6.17 6.36 35.36
N GLY A 601 -7.12 6.87 34.59
CA GLY A 601 -7.38 6.50 33.19
C GLY A 601 -6.23 6.79 32.23
N LEU A 602 -6.50 6.60 30.94
CA LEU A 602 -5.57 6.91 29.84
C LEU A 602 -5.47 8.43 29.58
N TRP A 603 -6.41 9.21 30.11
CA TRP A 603 -6.39 10.68 30.05
C TRP A 603 -5.60 11.29 31.21
N ASN A 604 -4.62 12.13 30.87
CA ASN A 604 -3.91 12.94 31.86
C ASN A 604 -4.55 14.34 31.93
N GLU A 605 -5.09 14.72 33.09
CA GLU A 605 -5.76 16.04 33.25
C GLU A 605 -4.81 17.24 33.28
N GLU A 606 -3.59 17.04 33.80
CA GLU A 606 -2.55 18.09 33.92
C GLU A 606 -2.07 18.51 32.54
N ASP A 607 -1.73 17.53 31.71
CA ASP A 607 -1.44 17.81 30.30
C ASP A 607 -2.74 18.14 29.58
N GLY A 608 -3.77 17.34 29.70
CA GLY A 608 -4.91 17.39 28.79
C GLY A 608 -4.61 16.64 27.50
N PHE A 609 -4.06 15.43 27.63
CA PHE A 609 -3.65 14.57 26.53
C PHE A 609 -3.78 13.09 26.94
N PHE A 610 -3.89 12.20 25.95
CA PHE A 610 -3.96 10.75 26.17
C PHE A 610 -2.57 10.12 26.07
N TYR A 611 -2.31 9.12 26.91
CA TYR A 611 -1.04 8.41 26.98
C TYR A 611 -1.25 6.92 27.25
N ASP A 612 -0.31 6.09 26.78
CA ASP A 612 -0.20 4.71 27.24
C ASP A 612 0.11 4.67 28.75
N VAL A 613 -0.36 3.62 29.42
CA VAL A 613 -0.17 3.43 30.86
C VAL A 613 0.50 2.08 31.12
N LEU A 614 1.64 2.09 31.80
CA LEU A 614 2.28 0.88 32.28
C LEU A 614 1.65 0.48 33.63
N GLN A 615 1.01 -0.68 33.67
CA GLN A 615 0.53 -1.30 34.90
C GLN A 615 1.65 -2.11 35.54
N LEU A 616 1.91 -1.84 36.82
CA LEU A 616 2.95 -2.50 37.60
C LEU A 616 2.38 -3.69 38.39
N GLY A 617 3.21 -4.71 38.63
CA GLY A 617 2.79 -5.92 39.35
C GLY A 617 2.37 -5.69 40.80
N ASN A 618 2.71 -4.53 41.39
CA ASN A 618 2.29 -4.12 42.72
C ASN A 618 0.92 -3.40 42.73
N GLY A 619 0.28 -3.21 41.57
CA GLY A 619 -1.00 -2.51 41.42
C GLY A 619 -0.87 -1.01 41.14
N ASP A 620 0.34 -0.45 41.14
CA ASP A 620 0.56 0.94 40.72
C ASP A 620 0.51 1.08 39.20
N SER A 621 0.30 2.31 38.73
CA SER A 621 0.29 2.62 37.29
C SER A 621 1.16 3.84 36.98
N VAL A 622 1.83 3.81 35.83
CA VAL A 622 2.70 4.89 35.36
C VAL A 622 2.26 5.32 33.97
N SER A 623 1.84 6.58 33.85
CA SER A 623 1.52 7.18 32.55
C SER A 623 2.80 7.49 31.79
N LEU A 624 2.95 6.90 30.60
CA LEU A 624 4.05 7.17 29.68
C LEU A 624 3.75 8.46 28.93
N ARG A 625 4.11 9.62 29.53
CA ARG A 625 3.85 10.99 29.02
C ARG A 625 4.61 11.34 27.72
N LEU A 626 4.64 10.42 26.76
CA LEU A 626 5.19 10.56 25.42
C LEU A 626 4.10 11.10 24.47
N ARG A 627 4.25 12.35 24.04
CA ARG A 627 3.32 13.05 23.15
C ARG A 627 3.54 12.61 21.72
N SER A 628 2.81 11.58 21.32
CA SER A 628 2.78 11.07 19.96
C SER A 628 1.35 11.03 19.42
N ILE A 629 1.21 10.58 18.16
CA ILE A 629 -0.10 10.31 17.54
C ILE A 629 -0.96 9.34 18.34
N VAL A 630 -0.39 8.50 19.22
CA VAL A 630 -1.14 7.66 20.15
C VAL A 630 -2.17 8.49 20.93
N GLY A 631 -1.78 9.68 21.39
CA GLY A 631 -2.68 10.58 22.10
C GLY A 631 -3.65 11.38 21.21
N LEU A 632 -3.49 11.31 19.89
CA LEU A 632 -4.37 11.93 18.89
C LEU A 632 -5.40 10.95 18.31
N ILE A 633 -5.13 9.64 18.31
CA ILE A 633 -6.05 8.59 17.81
C ILE A 633 -7.47 8.64 18.46
N PRO A 634 -7.66 9.03 19.74
CA PRO A 634 -9.00 9.26 20.29
C PRO A 634 -9.89 10.22 19.47
N LEU A 635 -9.31 11.10 18.65
CA LEU A 635 -10.02 12.00 17.74
C LEU A 635 -10.87 11.24 16.71
N PHE A 636 -10.46 10.03 16.34
CA PHE A 636 -11.10 9.26 15.27
C PHE A 636 -12.38 8.54 15.72
N ALA A 637 -12.55 8.37 17.02
CA ALA A 637 -13.79 7.89 17.61
C ALA A 637 -14.81 9.05 17.67
N VAL A 638 -15.39 9.36 16.52
CA VAL A 638 -16.40 10.42 16.35
C VAL A 638 -17.48 10.00 15.36
N GLU A 639 -18.74 10.01 15.77
CA GLU A 639 -19.89 9.72 14.92
C GLU A 639 -21.05 10.69 15.21
N ILE A 640 -21.80 11.03 14.16
CA ILE A 640 -22.90 11.99 14.26
C ILE A 640 -24.19 11.34 13.80
N VAL A 641 -25.16 11.37 14.70
CA VAL A 641 -26.48 10.81 14.46
C VAL A 641 -27.47 11.96 14.27
N ASP A 642 -28.10 12.00 13.10
CA ASP A 642 -29.18 12.94 12.81
C ASP A 642 -30.45 12.51 13.56
N HIS A 643 -31.17 13.45 14.18
CA HIS A 643 -32.39 13.13 14.92
C HIS A 643 -33.45 12.43 14.05
N ARG A 644 -33.51 12.73 12.74
CA ARG A 644 -34.44 12.06 11.80
C ARG A 644 -34.12 10.57 11.62
N LEU A 645 -32.85 10.17 11.75
CA LEU A 645 -32.48 8.76 11.73
C LEU A 645 -33.00 8.05 12.99
N LEU A 646 -32.93 8.71 14.14
CA LEU A 646 -33.41 8.18 15.41
C LEU A 646 -34.93 8.08 15.50
N GLU A 647 -35.66 9.01 14.88
CA GLU A 647 -37.12 8.92 14.78
C GLU A 647 -37.58 7.66 14.04
N LYS A 648 -36.73 7.11 13.15
CA LYS A 648 -36.95 5.84 12.46
C LYS A 648 -36.48 4.61 13.25
N MET A 649 -35.84 4.80 14.40
CA MET A 649 -35.25 3.75 15.24
C MET A 649 -35.76 3.87 16.69
N PRO A 650 -37.05 3.53 16.94
CA PRO A 650 -37.69 3.75 18.23
C PRO A 650 -37.12 2.88 19.38
N ASN A 651 -36.67 1.66 19.10
CA ASN A 651 -36.08 0.79 20.13
C ASN A 651 -34.69 1.30 20.52
N PHE A 652 -33.88 1.73 19.54
CA PHE A 652 -32.58 2.35 19.79
C PHE A 652 -32.75 3.59 20.65
N ARG A 653 -33.68 4.48 20.25
CA ARG A 653 -33.98 5.70 20.99
C ARG A 653 -34.42 5.40 22.42
N SER A 654 -35.37 4.48 22.61
CA SER A 654 -35.88 4.09 23.93
C SER A 654 -34.76 3.55 24.82
N ARG A 655 -33.90 2.68 24.28
CA ARG A 655 -32.79 2.10 25.05
C ARG A 655 -31.73 3.14 25.41
N MET A 656 -31.42 4.04 24.49
CA MET A 656 -30.51 5.14 24.75
C MET A 656 -31.07 6.09 25.81
N GLU A 657 -32.34 6.49 25.75
CA GLU A 657 -33.01 7.28 26.79
C GLU A 657 -32.98 6.55 28.15
N TRP A 658 -33.16 5.23 28.16
CA TRP A 658 -33.03 4.42 29.37
C TRP A 658 -31.61 4.48 29.95
N ILE A 659 -30.57 4.35 29.13
CA ILE A 659 -29.17 4.47 29.58
C ILE A 659 -28.92 5.86 30.13
N LEU A 660 -29.40 6.89 29.43
CA LEU A 660 -29.23 8.27 29.86
C LEU A 660 -29.83 8.53 31.25
N LYS A 661 -30.96 7.89 31.54
CA LYS A 661 -31.65 8.01 32.82
C LYS A 661 -31.05 7.14 33.94
N ASN A 662 -30.61 5.92 33.62
CA ASN A 662 -30.28 4.90 34.63
C ASN A 662 -28.77 4.67 34.83
N LYS A 663 -27.92 5.16 33.93
CA LYS A 663 -26.45 5.05 34.00
C LYS A 663 -25.78 6.43 33.89
N PRO A 664 -26.00 7.34 34.87
CA PRO A 664 -25.52 8.73 34.83
C PRO A 664 -23.99 8.86 34.79
N GLU A 665 -23.25 7.85 35.20
CA GLU A 665 -21.80 7.74 35.04
C GLU A 665 -21.39 7.66 33.55
N LEU A 666 -22.13 6.90 32.74
CA LEU A 666 -21.91 6.79 31.30
C LEU A 666 -22.43 8.03 30.54
N THR A 667 -23.45 8.73 31.07
CA THR A 667 -23.93 9.97 30.45
C THR A 667 -22.95 11.12 30.54
N LYS A 668 -22.07 11.10 31.53
CA LYS A 668 -20.91 12.00 31.59
C LYS A 668 -19.88 11.72 30.50
N LEU A 669 -20.07 10.70 29.66
CA LEU A 669 -19.22 10.36 28.51
C LEU A 669 -19.88 10.70 27.17
N VAL A 670 -21.22 10.67 27.06
CA VAL A 670 -21.99 11.12 25.86
C VAL A 670 -22.28 12.62 25.88
N SER A 671 -21.80 13.39 24.90
CA SER A 671 -22.11 14.83 24.73
C SER A 671 -23.58 15.11 25.08
N HIS A 672 -23.88 16.17 25.84
CA HIS A 672 -25.23 16.49 26.31
C HIS A 672 -26.27 16.21 25.23
N TRP A 673 -26.96 15.08 25.35
CA TRP A 673 -27.89 14.58 24.34
C TRP A 673 -29.08 15.54 24.14
N ASP A 674 -29.39 16.28 25.20
CA ASP A 674 -30.42 17.32 25.23
C ASP A 674 -29.95 18.66 24.62
N GLU A 675 -28.65 18.84 24.40
CA GLU A 675 -28.10 19.99 23.65
C GLU A 675 -28.07 19.65 22.16
N GLU A 676 -29.16 20.00 21.47
CA GLU A 676 -29.23 19.88 20.02
C GLU A 676 -28.17 20.78 19.36
N GLY A 677 -27.21 20.15 18.66
CA GLY A 677 -26.34 20.89 17.73
C GLY A 677 -27.16 21.51 16.58
N HIS A 678 -26.50 22.26 15.69
CA HIS A 678 -27.19 22.81 14.52
C HIS A 678 -27.89 21.72 13.71
N GLY A 679 -29.23 21.81 13.62
CA GLY A 679 -30.07 20.89 12.86
C GLY A 679 -30.50 19.61 13.58
N ARG A 680 -30.59 19.61 14.92
CA ARG A 680 -31.01 18.44 15.74
C ARG A 680 -30.09 17.23 15.53
N LYS A 681 -28.78 17.43 15.72
CA LYS A 681 -27.76 16.37 15.61
C LYS A 681 -27.26 15.97 16.98
N HIS A 682 -26.79 14.73 17.09
CA HIS A 682 -26.23 14.14 18.30
C HIS A 682 -24.80 13.68 18.08
N LEU A 683 -23.90 14.02 19.01
CA LEU A 683 -22.47 13.72 18.93
C LEU A 683 -22.10 12.56 19.85
N MET A 684 -21.53 11.50 19.27
CA MET A 684 -20.86 10.43 20.01
C MET A 684 -19.36 10.54 19.75
N SER A 685 -18.60 10.96 20.77
CA SER A 685 -17.14 11.01 20.69
C SER A 685 -16.46 10.91 22.05
N ILE A 686 -15.26 10.31 22.06
CA ILE A 686 -14.35 10.29 23.21
C ILE A 686 -13.93 11.73 23.57
N LEU A 687 -13.75 12.59 22.56
CA LEU A 687 -13.32 13.98 22.73
C LEU A 687 -14.53 14.93 22.69
N ARG A 688 -14.97 15.37 23.87
CA ARG A 688 -15.94 16.47 24.01
C ARG A 688 -15.27 17.83 23.87
N LYS A 689 -16.06 18.90 23.64
CA LYS A 689 -15.58 20.29 23.46
C LYS A 689 -14.35 20.67 24.30
N ASN A 690 -14.37 20.47 25.62
CA ASN A 690 -13.24 20.84 26.49
C ASN A 690 -11.96 20.03 26.20
N ARG A 691 -12.05 18.70 26.08
CA ARG A 691 -10.90 17.83 25.80
C ARG A 691 -10.45 17.94 24.36
N LEU A 692 -11.38 18.02 23.43
CA LEU A 692 -11.13 18.32 22.02
C LEU A 692 -10.31 19.59 21.91
N THR A 693 -10.71 20.67 22.58
CA THR A 693 -9.95 21.93 22.56
C THR A 693 -8.54 21.75 23.12
N LYS A 694 -8.37 21.05 24.26
CA LYS A 694 -7.04 20.74 24.85
C LYS A 694 -6.13 19.95 23.90
N VAL A 695 -6.67 18.93 23.24
CA VAL A 695 -5.94 18.11 22.26
C VAL A 695 -5.57 18.94 21.03
N LEU A 696 -6.51 19.71 20.51
CA LEU A 696 -6.29 20.57 19.34
C LEU A 696 -5.27 21.68 19.62
N THR A 697 -5.24 22.25 20.82
CA THR A 697 -4.20 23.22 21.20
C THR A 697 -2.79 22.64 21.02
N ARG A 698 -2.56 21.37 21.36
CA ARG A 698 -1.26 20.72 21.10
C ARG A 698 -1.06 20.35 19.65
N MET A 699 -2.07 19.70 19.06
CA MET A 699 -2.00 19.21 17.67
C MET A 699 -1.73 20.35 16.68
N LEU A 700 -2.24 21.56 16.97
CA LEU A 700 -2.16 22.73 16.11
C LEU A 700 -1.02 23.69 16.53
N ASP A 701 -0.13 23.29 17.44
CA ASP A 701 1.07 24.05 17.81
C ASP A 701 2.23 23.66 16.89
N GLU A 702 2.87 24.66 16.27
CA GLU A 702 4.00 24.48 15.36
C GLU A 702 5.27 23.98 16.07
N LYS A 703 5.39 24.25 17.38
CA LYS A 703 6.46 23.73 18.25
C LYS A 703 6.22 22.28 18.69
N GLU A 704 5.03 21.75 18.45
CA GLU A 704 4.68 20.37 18.74
C GLU A 704 4.41 19.61 17.44
N PHE A 705 3.14 19.47 17.05
CA PHE A 705 2.73 18.55 15.98
C PHE A 705 2.50 19.23 14.63
N LEU A 706 2.15 20.52 14.59
CA LEU A 706 1.77 21.18 13.34
C LEU A 706 3.00 21.51 12.50
N SER A 707 3.05 20.94 11.29
CA SER A 707 4.09 21.20 10.30
C SER A 707 3.53 21.98 9.12
N SER A 708 4.40 22.64 8.35
CA SER A 708 4.10 23.16 7.00
C SER A 708 3.47 22.11 6.06
N TYR A 709 3.66 20.82 6.35
CA TYR A 709 3.29 19.73 5.45
C TYR A 709 2.25 18.75 6.03
N GLY A 710 1.74 19.00 7.25
CA GLY A 710 0.75 18.14 7.90
C GLY A 710 0.90 18.08 9.42
N ILE A 711 0.40 17.01 10.04
CA ILE A 711 0.57 16.70 11.46
C ILE A 711 1.67 15.65 11.62
N ARG A 712 2.70 15.97 12.40
CA ARG A 712 3.82 15.08 12.75
C ARG A 712 3.34 13.89 13.57
N ALA A 713 4.02 12.75 13.46
CA ALA A 713 3.72 11.57 14.26
C ALA A 713 4.12 11.72 15.75
N MET A 714 5.05 12.63 16.04
CA MET A 714 5.56 12.90 17.39
C MET A 714 5.75 14.40 17.59
N SER A 715 5.54 14.87 18.83
CA SER A 715 5.75 16.27 19.19
C SER A 715 7.22 16.66 19.02
N LYS A 716 7.45 17.77 18.32
CA LYS A 716 8.78 18.32 18.06
C LYS A 716 9.52 18.77 19.33
N VAL A 717 8.84 18.91 20.47
CA VAL A 717 9.47 19.24 21.76
C VAL A 717 10.56 18.25 22.19
N TYR A 718 10.48 17.00 21.71
CA TYR A 718 11.47 15.94 21.97
C TYR A 718 12.77 16.09 21.16
N GLU A 719 12.87 17.11 20.30
CA GLU A 719 14.13 17.51 19.66
C GLU A 719 15.09 18.11 20.69
N GLU A 720 14.59 19.02 21.53
CA GLU A 720 15.38 19.69 22.58
C GLU A 720 15.31 18.93 23.92
N ASN A 721 14.17 18.31 24.22
CA ASN A 721 13.89 17.71 25.52
C ASN A 721 13.45 16.24 25.33
N PRO A 722 14.38 15.31 25.05
CA PRO A 722 14.01 13.92 24.78
C PRO A 722 13.22 13.29 25.91
N PHE A 723 12.27 12.43 25.56
CA PHE A 723 11.52 11.67 26.56
C PHE A 723 12.40 10.59 27.16
N VAL A 724 12.47 10.51 28.49
CA VAL A 724 13.28 9.55 29.22
C VAL A 724 12.38 8.69 30.10
N PHE A 725 12.48 7.37 29.94
CA PHE A 725 11.74 6.41 30.76
C PHE A 725 12.66 5.27 31.23
N SER A 726 12.80 5.14 32.54
CA SER A 726 13.61 4.08 33.16
C SER A 726 12.74 2.91 33.60
N VAL A 727 13.06 1.71 33.12
CA VAL A 727 12.43 0.45 33.55
C VAL A 727 13.50 -0.63 33.72
N HIS A 728 13.44 -1.39 34.82
CA HIS A 728 14.41 -2.44 35.16
C HIS A 728 15.90 -2.01 35.10
N GLY A 729 16.20 -0.76 35.46
CA GLY A 729 17.57 -0.21 35.45
C GLY A 729 18.13 0.09 34.06
N ARG A 730 17.30 0.03 33.01
CA ARG A 730 17.62 0.53 31.67
C ARG A 730 16.89 1.84 31.42
N GLU A 731 17.63 2.84 30.98
CA GLU A 731 17.07 4.12 30.53
C GLU A 731 16.73 4.01 29.04
N ASN A 732 15.46 4.24 28.70
CA ASN A 732 15.00 4.32 27.32
C ASN A 732 14.78 5.80 26.98
N MET A 733 15.35 6.24 25.87
CA MET A 733 15.27 7.62 25.42
C MET A 733 14.61 7.69 24.04
N VAL A 734 13.71 8.65 23.88
CA VAL A 734 12.99 8.89 22.62
C VAL A 734 13.20 10.34 22.20
N TYR A 735 13.80 10.50 21.02
CA TYR A 735 13.99 11.77 20.35
C TYR A 735 12.91 11.99 19.30
N TYR A 736 12.65 13.26 19.00
CA TYR A 736 12.01 13.63 17.74
C TYR A 736 12.99 13.35 16.59
N THR A 737 12.61 12.47 15.67
CA THR A 737 13.36 12.17 14.45
C THR A 737 12.49 12.46 13.24
N PRO A 738 12.71 13.57 12.51
CA PRO A 738 11.75 14.03 11.51
C PRO A 738 11.71 13.16 10.25
N ALA A 739 12.70 12.30 10.01
CA ALA A 739 12.84 11.50 8.79
C ALA A 739 13.12 10.03 9.10
N GLU A 740 14.32 9.52 8.80
CA GLU A 740 14.67 8.13 9.03
C GLU A 740 14.77 7.79 10.53
N SER A 741 14.59 6.51 10.86
CA SER A 741 14.70 6.01 12.23
C SER A 741 16.15 6.02 12.70
N ASP A 742 16.37 6.42 13.96
CA ASP A 742 17.66 6.31 14.65
C ASP A 742 17.90 4.90 15.25
N SER A 743 16.97 3.96 15.04
CA SER A 743 16.98 2.61 15.61
C SER A 743 16.65 1.53 14.58
N ARG A 744 17.02 0.28 14.87
CA ARG A 744 16.69 -0.93 14.08
C ARG A 744 15.42 -1.65 14.55
N MET A 745 14.60 -1.02 15.40
CA MET A 745 13.35 -1.64 15.85
C MET A 745 12.47 -1.93 14.62
N PHE A 746 11.93 -3.16 14.51
CA PHE A 746 11.12 -3.61 13.37
C PHE A 746 11.78 -3.44 11.98
N GLY A 747 13.06 -3.77 11.83
CA GLY A 747 13.76 -3.74 10.53
C GLY A 747 14.39 -2.39 10.18
N GLY A 748 13.84 -1.30 10.71
CA GLY A 748 14.45 0.02 10.71
C GLY A 748 14.14 0.93 9.52
N ASN A 749 13.24 0.52 8.62
CA ASN A 749 12.81 1.28 7.44
C ASN A 749 11.80 2.37 7.80
N SER A 750 10.86 2.02 8.68
CA SER A 750 9.74 2.90 9.03
C SER A 750 10.06 3.71 10.29
N ASN A 751 9.57 4.95 10.34
CA ASN A 751 9.74 5.81 11.50
C ASN A 751 8.47 6.59 11.88
N TRP A 752 7.99 6.37 13.10
CA TRP A 752 6.83 7.05 13.68
C TRP A 752 7.21 8.14 14.70
N ARG A 753 8.50 8.41 14.91
CA ARG A 753 8.99 9.36 15.92
C ARG A 753 9.14 10.80 15.43
N GLY A 754 8.41 11.18 14.38
CA GLY A 754 8.42 12.54 13.87
C GLY A 754 7.87 12.78 12.46
N PRO A 755 7.97 11.83 11.51
CA PRO A 755 7.49 12.05 10.16
C PRO A 755 5.98 12.26 10.05
N ILE A 756 5.53 12.70 8.89
CA ILE A 756 4.13 12.88 8.52
C ILE A 756 3.68 11.62 7.77
N TRP A 757 2.59 11.03 8.25
CA TRP A 757 1.97 9.83 7.67
C TRP A 757 0.58 10.15 7.15
N PHE A 758 0.32 9.84 5.88
CA PHE A 758 -0.96 10.05 5.21
C PHE A 758 -2.15 9.36 5.89
N PRO A 759 -2.10 8.09 6.33
CA PRO A 759 -3.28 7.42 6.90
C PRO A 759 -3.82 8.13 8.15
N ILE A 760 -2.93 8.53 9.06
CA ILE A 760 -3.30 9.25 10.30
C ILE A 760 -3.81 10.66 9.97
N ASN A 761 -3.10 11.39 9.12
CA ASN A 761 -3.50 12.74 8.71
C ASN A 761 -4.85 12.76 7.98
N PHE A 762 -5.12 11.75 7.15
CA PHE A 762 -6.40 11.59 6.46
C PHE A 762 -7.55 11.41 7.47
N LEU A 763 -7.36 10.55 8.48
CA LEU A 763 -8.35 10.36 9.54
C LEU A 763 -8.52 11.61 10.42
N ILE A 764 -7.46 12.39 10.67
CA ILE A 764 -7.56 13.70 11.36
C ILE A 764 -8.47 14.64 10.57
N VAL A 765 -8.22 14.78 9.25
CA VAL A 765 -9.04 15.63 8.37
C VAL A 765 -10.51 15.20 8.39
N GLU A 766 -10.79 13.91 8.21
CA GLU A 766 -12.17 13.40 8.25
C GLU A 766 -12.83 13.62 9.63
N SER A 767 -12.08 13.44 10.71
CA SER A 767 -12.60 13.62 12.07
C SER A 767 -12.92 15.09 12.36
N LEU A 768 -12.05 16.02 11.95
CA LEU A 768 -12.30 17.46 12.07
C LEU A 768 -13.54 17.89 11.28
N GLN A 769 -13.73 17.36 10.07
CA GLN A 769 -14.94 17.58 9.27
C GLN A 769 -16.19 17.04 9.97
N ARG A 770 -16.11 15.87 10.61
CA ARG A 770 -17.19 15.34 11.44
C ARG A 770 -17.47 16.28 12.61
N PHE A 771 -16.49 16.66 13.42
CA PHE A 771 -16.71 17.61 14.52
C PHE A 771 -17.31 18.95 14.05
N HIS A 772 -16.89 19.48 12.89
CA HIS A 772 -17.51 20.65 12.28
C HIS A 772 -18.98 20.39 11.91
N TYR A 773 -19.30 19.22 11.35
CA TYR A 773 -20.68 18.88 11.00
C TYR A 773 -21.65 18.94 12.21
N TYR A 774 -21.15 18.73 13.44
CA TYR A 774 -21.91 18.91 14.68
C TYR A 774 -21.85 20.34 15.23
N TYR A 775 -20.64 20.87 15.49
CA TYR A 775 -20.48 22.18 16.15
C TYR A 775 -20.72 23.38 15.22
N GLY A 776 -20.67 23.17 13.90
CA GLY A 776 -20.70 24.23 12.90
C GLY A 776 -19.61 25.28 13.14
N ASN A 777 -19.94 26.53 12.86
CA ASN A 777 -19.01 27.66 13.00
C ASN A 777 -18.87 28.16 14.45
N SER A 778 -19.56 27.53 15.41
CA SER A 778 -19.60 27.97 16.81
C SER A 778 -18.36 27.58 17.60
N LEU A 779 -17.78 26.40 17.32
CA LEU A 779 -16.52 25.98 17.90
C LEU A 779 -15.37 26.50 17.05
N LYS A 780 -14.59 27.39 17.65
CA LYS A 780 -13.36 27.89 17.05
C LYS A 780 -12.17 27.57 17.96
N VAL A 781 -11.07 27.21 17.34
CA VAL A 781 -9.78 26.97 17.98
C VAL A 781 -8.75 27.91 17.39
N GLU A 782 -7.70 28.18 18.15
CA GLU A 782 -6.59 28.99 17.67
C GLU A 782 -5.79 28.20 16.63
N PHE A 783 -5.47 28.82 15.49
CA PHE A 783 -4.77 28.15 14.41
C PHE A 783 -3.84 29.11 13.62
N PRO A 784 -2.51 28.89 13.66
CA PRO A 784 -1.79 27.98 14.56
C PRO A 784 -2.00 28.35 16.04
N THR A 785 -1.76 27.42 16.95
CA THR A 785 -1.80 27.71 18.39
C THR A 785 -0.76 28.78 18.74
N GLY A 786 -1.16 29.79 19.52
CA GLY A 786 -0.32 30.95 19.86
C GLY A 786 -0.37 32.12 18.86
N SER A 787 -1.10 32.00 17.74
CA SER A 787 -1.22 33.06 16.72
C SER A 787 -2.25 34.15 17.02
N GLY A 788 -3.20 33.90 17.93
CA GLY A 788 -4.39 34.72 18.18
C GLY A 788 -5.51 34.59 17.13
N ASP A 789 -5.26 33.98 15.96
CA ASP A 789 -6.29 33.75 14.94
C ASP A 789 -7.14 32.53 15.27
N LYS A 790 -8.46 32.65 15.15
CA LYS A 790 -9.43 31.61 15.51
C LYS A 790 -10.19 31.10 14.29
N LYS A 791 -10.00 29.82 13.99
CA LYS A 791 -10.64 29.13 12.87
C LYS A 791 -11.64 28.09 13.35
N ASN A 792 -12.70 27.86 12.58
CA ASN A 792 -13.60 26.74 12.80
C ASN A 792 -12.94 25.42 12.33
N LEU A 793 -13.49 24.28 12.73
CA LEU A 793 -12.84 22.98 12.48
C LEU A 793 -12.80 22.58 11.00
N ASP A 794 -13.69 23.09 10.16
CA ASP A 794 -13.62 22.84 8.71
C ASP A 794 -12.51 23.66 8.05
N GLU A 795 -12.32 24.92 8.47
CA GLU A 795 -11.19 25.74 8.03
C GLU A 795 -9.84 25.11 8.44
N VAL A 796 -9.77 24.52 9.64
CA VAL A 796 -8.58 23.77 10.09
C VAL A 796 -8.38 22.51 9.24
N ALA A 797 -9.44 21.72 9.01
CA ALA A 797 -9.37 20.53 8.17
C ALA A 797 -8.89 20.86 6.74
N GLN A 798 -9.44 21.91 6.13
CA GLN A 798 -9.03 22.39 4.81
C GLN A 798 -7.57 22.84 4.80
N ASN A 799 -7.10 23.50 5.86
CA ASN A 799 -5.71 23.94 5.94
C ASN A 799 -4.75 22.74 6.03
N ILE A 800 -5.07 21.73 6.85
CA ILE A 800 -4.28 20.48 6.93
C ILE A 800 -4.30 19.74 5.59
N SER A 801 -5.46 19.63 4.93
CA SER A 801 -5.54 19.06 3.57
C SER A 801 -4.63 19.79 2.57
N LYS A 802 -4.62 21.13 2.57
CA LYS A 802 -3.74 21.92 1.69
C LYS A 802 -2.26 21.68 1.99
N ARG A 803 -1.88 21.57 3.27
CA ARG A 803 -0.49 21.25 3.67
C ARG A 803 -0.06 19.87 3.16
N LEU A 804 -0.93 18.87 3.26
CA LEU A 804 -0.68 17.53 2.73
C LEU A 804 -0.55 17.53 1.20
N CYS A 805 -1.46 18.21 0.50
CA CYS A 805 -1.39 18.33 -0.96
C CYS A 805 -0.12 19.09 -1.40
N SER A 806 0.30 20.12 -0.66
CA SER A 806 1.50 20.92 -0.96
C SER A 806 2.81 20.13 -0.95
N ILE A 807 2.83 18.94 -0.34
CA ILE A 807 3.98 18.03 -0.46
C ILE A 807 4.23 17.70 -1.94
N PHE A 808 3.15 17.50 -2.70
CA PHE A 808 3.20 17.08 -4.09
C PHE A 808 3.11 18.21 -5.09
N LEU A 809 2.41 19.29 -4.77
CA LEU A 809 2.21 20.40 -5.70
C LEU A 809 3.46 21.25 -5.87
N LYS A 810 3.60 21.88 -7.04
CA LYS A 810 4.63 22.90 -7.28
C LYS A 810 4.39 24.11 -6.38
N ASP A 811 5.44 24.57 -5.72
CA ASP A 811 5.46 25.85 -5.01
C ASP A 811 5.67 27.03 -5.98
N GLU A 812 5.79 28.25 -5.43
CA GLU A 812 6.04 29.47 -6.20
C GLU A 812 7.39 29.48 -6.93
N HIS A 813 8.32 28.60 -6.56
CA HIS A 813 9.61 28.39 -7.21
C HIS A 813 9.62 27.16 -8.13
N GLY A 814 8.47 26.51 -8.34
CA GLY A 814 8.34 25.31 -9.16
C GLY A 814 8.87 24.04 -8.51
N GLN A 815 9.20 24.05 -7.21
CA GLN A 815 9.69 22.88 -6.48
C GLN A 815 8.55 22.07 -5.89
N ARG A 816 8.79 20.77 -5.71
CA ARG A 816 7.89 19.88 -4.94
C ARG A 816 8.62 19.42 -3.69
N ALA A 817 7.95 19.47 -2.55
CA ALA A 817 8.60 19.16 -1.27
C ALA A 817 9.16 17.73 -1.23
N PHE A 818 8.40 16.75 -1.78
CA PHE A 818 8.84 15.35 -1.78
C PHE A 818 10.18 15.11 -2.48
N ASN A 819 10.58 15.98 -3.42
CA ASN A 819 11.87 15.89 -4.13
C ASN A 819 13.08 16.26 -3.27
N GLY A 820 12.87 16.75 -2.04
CA GLY A 820 13.97 17.05 -1.11
C GLY A 820 14.95 18.13 -1.60
N GLY A 821 14.50 19.00 -2.51
CA GLY A 821 15.33 20.06 -3.10
C GLY A 821 16.25 19.60 -4.24
N ASN A 822 16.12 18.36 -4.75
CA ASN A 822 16.92 17.88 -5.88
C ASN A 822 16.61 18.70 -7.16
N PRO A 823 17.59 19.41 -7.74
CA PRO A 823 17.35 20.26 -8.92
C PRO A 823 16.92 19.47 -10.17
N LYS A 824 17.44 18.24 -10.35
CA LYS A 824 17.06 17.38 -11.47
C LYS A 824 15.58 17.05 -11.39
N PHE A 825 15.08 16.65 -10.23
CA PHE A 825 13.66 16.32 -10.06
C PHE A 825 12.73 17.52 -10.12
N ASN A 826 13.16 18.70 -9.66
CA ASN A 826 12.30 19.89 -9.62
C ASN A 826 12.22 20.63 -10.96
N TYR A 827 13.30 20.66 -11.74
CA TYR A 827 13.42 21.59 -12.87
C TYR A 827 13.56 20.93 -14.23
N ASP A 828 14.09 19.71 -14.28
CA ASP A 828 14.28 19.00 -15.54
C ASP A 828 12.92 18.66 -16.17
N GLU A 829 12.75 18.98 -17.46
CA GLU A 829 11.49 18.74 -18.17
C GLU A 829 11.12 17.26 -18.30
N HIS A 830 12.09 16.35 -18.12
CA HIS A 830 11.87 14.92 -18.14
C HIS A 830 11.66 14.32 -16.73
N PHE A 831 11.58 15.14 -15.68
CA PHE A 831 11.32 14.67 -14.31
C PHE A 831 10.27 15.49 -13.55
N ARG A 832 10.21 16.81 -13.73
CA ARG A 832 9.42 17.75 -12.91
C ARG A 832 7.91 17.47 -12.81
N ASP A 833 7.38 16.76 -13.78
CA ASP A 833 5.95 16.43 -13.88
C ASP A 833 5.64 14.99 -13.45
N TYR A 834 6.64 14.21 -13.04
CA TYR A 834 6.46 12.84 -12.55
C TYR A 834 6.42 12.82 -11.02
N ILE A 835 5.43 12.11 -10.48
CA ILE A 835 5.11 12.12 -9.06
C ILE A 835 5.49 10.79 -8.45
N THR A 836 6.45 10.81 -7.52
CA THR A 836 6.78 9.67 -6.66
C THR A 836 6.00 9.80 -5.37
N PHE A 837 5.39 8.70 -4.95
CA PHE A 837 4.68 8.62 -3.68
C PHE A 837 5.50 7.76 -2.73
N PHE A 838 5.70 8.26 -1.52
CA PHE A 838 6.56 7.67 -0.50
C PHE A 838 5.73 7.11 0.65
N GLU A 839 6.37 6.26 1.46
CA GLU A 839 5.80 5.69 2.67
C GLU A 839 5.34 6.77 3.65
N TYR A 840 6.25 7.71 3.91
CA TYR A 840 6.04 8.83 4.81
C TYR A 840 6.89 10.04 4.38
N PHE A 841 6.70 11.16 5.06
CA PHE A 841 7.31 12.44 4.68
C PHE A 841 8.01 13.10 5.85
N HIS A 842 9.14 13.72 5.58
CA HIS A 842 9.93 14.40 6.60
C HIS A 842 9.10 15.45 7.34
N GLY A 843 9.06 15.35 8.68
CA GLY A 843 8.15 16.13 9.53
C GLY A 843 8.31 17.64 9.43
N ASP A 844 9.49 18.14 9.06
CA ASP A 844 9.74 19.60 8.92
C ASP A 844 9.81 20.16 7.50
N ASN A 845 10.20 19.37 6.48
CA ASN A 845 10.44 19.88 5.12
C ASN A 845 9.64 19.14 4.02
N GLY A 846 8.89 18.09 4.38
CA GLY A 846 8.02 17.37 3.45
C GLY A 846 8.73 16.50 2.41
N ARG A 847 10.06 16.29 2.48
CA ARG A 847 10.73 15.35 1.57
C ARG A 847 10.19 13.93 1.72
N GLY A 848 10.20 13.14 0.64
CA GLY A 848 9.87 11.73 0.68
C GLY A 848 10.89 10.92 1.48
N VAL A 849 10.41 9.92 2.22
CA VAL A 849 11.23 9.02 3.06
C VAL A 849 10.59 7.62 3.12
N GLY A 850 11.40 6.60 3.35
CA GLY A 850 10.96 5.19 3.37
C GLY A 850 10.64 4.71 1.96
N ALA A 851 9.75 3.71 1.88
CA ALA A 851 9.45 3.05 0.62
C ALA A 851 9.11 4.03 -0.51
N SER A 852 9.90 4.01 -1.58
CA SER A 852 9.57 4.76 -2.79
C SER A 852 8.60 3.93 -3.65
N HIS A 853 7.63 4.61 -4.27
CA HIS A 853 6.48 4.01 -4.98
C HIS A 853 5.39 3.40 -4.11
N GLN A 854 5.32 3.81 -2.84
CA GLN A 854 4.19 3.52 -1.96
C GLN A 854 2.95 4.34 -2.33
N THR A 855 2.44 4.13 -3.56
CA THR A 855 1.10 4.56 -4.01
C THR A 855 -0.03 3.74 -3.40
N GLY A 856 0.17 3.25 -2.18
CA GLY A 856 -0.81 2.60 -1.34
C GLY A 856 -1.65 3.61 -0.57
N TRP A 857 -1.42 3.76 0.73
CA TRP A 857 -2.18 4.73 1.54
C TRP A 857 -1.92 6.18 1.12
N THR A 858 -0.77 6.48 0.51
CA THR A 858 -0.41 7.86 0.13
C THR A 858 -1.31 8.34 -1.01
N ALA A 859 -1.91 7.42 -1.78
CA ALA A 859 -2.92 7.73 -2.77
C ALA A 859 -4.21 8.34 -2.19
N THR A 860 -4.39 8.35 -0.86
CA THR A 860 -5.45 9.15 -0.22
C THR A 860 -5.35 10.64 -0.54
N VAL A 861 -4.19 11.13 -1.00
CA VAL A 861 -4.05 12.49 -1.57
C VAL A 861 -5.03 12.74 -2.72
N ALA A 862 -5.34 11.73 -3.55
CA ALA A 862 -6.33 11.86 -4.62
C ALA A 862 -7.71 12.26 -4.08
N LYS A 863 -8.07 11.74 -2.91
CA LYS A 863 -9.31 12.09 -2.20
C LYS A 863 -9.18 13.42 -1.45
N LEU A 864 -8.00 13.81 -0.98
CA LEU A 864 -7.76 15.11 -0.32
C LEU A 864 -7.82 16.29 -1.30
N ILE A 865 -7.43 16.09 -2.56
CA ILE A 865 -7.61 17.07 -3.65
C ILE A 865 -9.11 17.31 -3.91
N LYS A 866 -9.94 16.26 -3.83
CA LYS A 866 -11.41 16.34 -3.92
C LYS A 866 -12.08 15.92 -2.60
N PRO A 867 -11.90 16.67 -1.49
CA PRO A 867 -12.25 16.21 -0.14
C PRO A 867 -13.76 16.00 0.02
N ARG A 868 -14.55 16.82 -0.68
CA ARG A 868 -15.99 16.65 -0.81
C ARG A 868 -16.29 16.20 -2.22
N LEU A 869 -17.09 15.14 -2.35
CA LEU A 869 -17.72 14.87 -3.64
C LEU A 869 -18.77 15.97 -3.82
N THR A 870 -18.52 16.91 -4.72
CA THR A 870 -19.48 17.92 -5.19
C THR A 870 -20.53 17.25 -6.10
N PHE A 871 -21.69 17.89 -6.25
CA PHE A 871 -22.79 17.43 -7.11
C PHE A 871 -22.82 18.27 -8.36
#